data_AF-A0AB37NI90-F1
#
_entry.id   AF-A0AB37NI90-F1
#
_cell.length_a   1.000
_cell.length_b   1.000
_cell.length_c   1.000
_cell.angle_alpha   90.00
_cell.angle_beta   90.00
_cell.angle_gamma   90.00
#
_symmetry.space_group_name_H-M   'P 1'
#
loop_
_entity.id
_entity.type
_entity.pdbx_description
1 polymer ?
#
loop_
_entity_poly.entity_id
_entity_poly.type
_entity_poly.pdbx_seq_one_letter_code
_entity_poly.pdbx_strand_id
1 'polypeptide(L)'
;MLFIFFTILFLLVSGRFLYLQITGEANGVPLAAKASKQHLKSSVLEAKRGSILDRKGEVLAEDTASYTVAAVVSDKLSKTTKNPMRVVDEEKTARILAKYIPMDESDILDKLNEKGKYQVEFGAAGKNISTETKAKIDKENLPGIEFTRQSERFYPNGTFATQLIGFAQQEEEKNTTVLEGKMGIESRYNDILTGKNGKIDYSTDRMGYILPNSKNKVTEAKDGKDITLTLDKKIQTFLEDTMTTVDAKYKPKNMMAVVADPKTGEILAISQRPSFNPADRSTITGNSSSIWQDLPVEYAYEPGSVMKIISLASAIDTNAYNANEYYQSGSYKVGDIAIHDHNNGNGWGSITYREGVERSSNVAFAKLLNKMGTDTFKTYLDKFGFGKKTGIALPNETSGKILYNYPIEKVTTVFGQGTTVSMMQMIQAASAIASDGTMKEPYVVSSVKDPNTGEETDTKTKIAGKPISAETAKKTRDELKNVISGEHGTGKLYAIPGYDVAGKTGTSQIPDPKTGKYMTGADNYIFSFLGMAPADNPELVIYVTMQQPQLSGSQTGGEAVSEVFNPVMKNSLQYMNIKPGDAEKLASEKVPVLAGKTIDEAKKIVKDKGLEPIIVGNGKKIVQQLPQANAEIMQGQKVILMTDGDMTAPDMVTWSKDDALKVSEITGIPFEFSGNGYVKSQSVSAGSVINSETKMKITLAPPEEISAFNQNHDQDTAEKNKKATDIQENAGIGDLLN
;
A
#
# COMPACT_ATOMS: atom_id res chain seq x y z
N MET A 1 -71.09 -35.17 -61.59
CA MET A 1 -69.88 -35.78 -60.99
C MET A 1 -68.99 -34.74 -60.31
N LEU A 2 -68.55 -33.68 -61.01
CA LEU A 2 -67.74 -32.61 -60.41
C LEU A 2 -68.39 -31.96 -59.17
N PHE A 3 -69.69 -31.63 -59.25
CA PHE A 3 -70.42 -31.03 -58.13
C PHE A 3 -70.37 -31.91 -56.88
N ILE A 4 -70.70 -33.20 -57.01
CA ILE A 4 -70.67 -34.17 -55.90
C ILE A 4 -69.24 -34.30 -55.32
N PHE A 5 -68.22 -34.34 -56.18
CA PHE A 5 -66.83 -34.37 -55.74
C PHE A 5 -66.46 -33.12 -54.92
N PHE A 6 -66.81 -31.93 -55.40
CA PHE A 6 -66.57 -30.68 -54.67
C PHE A 6 -67.41 -30.57 -53.38
N THR A 7 -68.63 -31.10 -53.36
CA THR A 7 -69.46 -31.15 -52.14
C THR A 7 -68.85 -32.06 -51.08
N ILE A 8 -68.35 -33.24 -51.47
CA ILE A 8 -67.65 -34.15 -50.56
C ILE A 8 -66.36 -33.51 -50.04
N LEU A 9 -65.59 -32.86 -50.93
CA LEU A 9 -64.37 -32.16 -50.53
C LEU A 9 -64.67 -31.01 -49.55
N PHE A 10 -65.74 -30.25 -49.80
CA PHE A 10 -66.20 -29.18 -48.91
C PHE A 10 -66.60 -29.74 -47.54
N LEU A 11 -67.40 -30.82 -47.50
CA LEU A 11 -67.80 -31.46 -46.24
C LEU A 11 -66.60 -32.02 -45.46
N LEU A 12 -65.59 -32.57 -46.14
CA LEU A 12 -64.35 -33.02 -45.51
C LEU A 12 -63.56 -31.85 -44.89
N VAL A 13 -63.41 -30.75 -45.62
CA VAL A 13 -62.72 -29.55 -45.12
C VAL A 13 -63.50 -28.89 -43.98
N SER A 14 -64.83 -28.74 -44.11
CA SER A 14 -65.70 -28.19 -43.07
C SER A 14 -65.74 -29.07 -41.82
N GLY A 15 -65.81 -30.40 -42.00
CA GLY A 15 -65.75 -31.35 -40.90
C GLY A 15 -64.41 -31.30 -40.17
N ARG A 16 -63.30 -31.17 -40.91
CA ARG A 16 -61.97 -30.97 -40.30
C ARG A 16 -61.88 -29.62 -39.57
N PHE A 17 -62.45 -28.55 -40.13
CA PHE A 17 -62.46 -27.23 -39.51
C PHE A 17 -63.24 -27.25 -38.19
N LEU A 18 -64.45 -27.82 -38.19
CA LEU A 18 -65.27 -28.02 -36.99
C LEU A 18 -64.55 -28.89 -35.95
N TYR A 19 -63.90 -29.98 -36.39
CA TYR A 19 -63.09 -30.82 -35.50
C TYR A 19 -61.97 -30.02 -34.82
N LEU A 20 -61.22 -29.21 -35.56
CA LEU A 20 -60.14 -28.38 -35.01
C LEU A 20 -60.68 -27.30 -34.06
N GLN A 21 -61.87 -26.75 -34.34
CA GLN A 21 -62.49 -25.70 -33.52
C GLN A 21 -63.11 -26.24 -32.23
N ILE A 22 -63.66 -27.46 -32.24
CA ILE A 22 -64.25 -28.13 -31.07
C ILE A 22 -63.16 -28.76 -30.19
N THR A 23 -62.22 -29.48 -30.79
CA THR A 23 -61.17 -30.18 -30.03
C THR A 23 -60.03 -29.25 -29.62
N GLY A 24 -59.77 -28.19 -30.39
CA GLY A 24 -58.62 -27.31 -30.16
C GLY A 24 -57.28 -27.99 -30.40
N GLU A 25 -57.25 -29.18 -31.01
CA GLU A 25 -56.04 -30.00 -31.20
C GLU A 25 -55.86 -30.40 -32.67
N ALA A 26 -54.62 -30.38 -33.14
CA ALA A 26 -54.24 -30.96 -34.43
C ALA A 26 -53.22 -32.09 -34.18
N ASN A 27 -53.57 -33.31 -34.57
CA ASN A 27 -52.73 -34.51 -34.45
C ASN A 27 -52.25 -34.76 -32.99
N GLY A 28 -53.14 -34.59 -32.02
CA GLY A 28 -52.84 -34.78 -30.58
C GLY A 28 -52.01 -33.66 -29.94
N VAL A 29 -51.82 -32.54 -30.64
CA VAL A 29 -51.14 -31.36 -30.10
C VAL A 29 -52.15 -30.21 -29.92
N PRO A 30 -52.31 -29.68 -28.70
CA PRO A 30 -53.13 -28.50 -28.45
C PRO A 30 -52.65 -27.29 -29.25
N LEU A 31 -53.50 -26.79 -30.15
CA LEU A 31 -53.21 -25.64 -31.01
C LEU A 31 -52.97 -24.38 -30.18
N ALA A 32 -53.68 -24.24 -29.05
CA ALA A 32 -53.47 -23.14 -28.10
C ALA A 32 -52.05 -23.15 -27.49
N ALA A 33 -51.52 -24.32 -27.13
CA ALA A 33 -50.15 -24.43 -26.60
C ALA A 33 -49.09 -24.15 -27.67
N LYS A 34 -49.35 -24.57 -28.93
CA LYS A 34 -48.48 -24.31 -30.07
C LYS A 34 -48.45 -22.83 -30.45
N ALA A 35 -49.61 -22.16 -30.46
CA ALA A 35 -49.72 -20.71 -30.66
C ALA A 35 -49.07 -19.94 -29.50
N SER A 36 -49.32 -20.36 -28.26
CA SER A 36 -48.67 -19.75 -27.08
C SER A 36 -47.14 -19.85 -27.14
N LYS A 37 -46.56 -20.98 -27.59
CA LYS A 37 -45.10 -21.10 -27.84
C LYS A 37 -44.58 -20.19 -28.95
N GLN A 38 -45.39 -19.87 -29.95
CA GLN A 38 -44.99 -18.95 -31.03
C GLN A 38 -45.11 -17.47 -30.61
N HIS A 39 -46.00 -17.17 -29.67
CA HIS A 39 -46.25 -15.81 -29.20
C HIS A 39 -45.51 -15.46 -27.91
N LEU A 40 -45.15 -16.42 -27.06
CA LEU A 40 -44.32 -16.15 -25.87
C LEU A 40 -42.90 -15.81 -26.30
N LYS A 41 -42.47 -14.60 -25.97
CA LYS A 41 -41.07 -14.22 -25.91
C LYS A 41 -40.66 -14.05 -24.47
N SER A 42 -39.37 -14.16 -24.23
CA SER A 42 -38.76 -13.93 -22.93
C SER A 42 -37.63 -12.93 -23.02
N SER A 43 -37.59 -11.97 -22.11
CA SER A 43 -36.41 -11.15 -21.84
C SER A 43 -35.83 -11.50 -20.48
N VAL A 44 -34.52 -11.35 -20.37
CA VAL A 44 -33.78 -11.54 -19.12
C VAL A 44 -33.94 -10.26 -18.28
N LEU A 45 -34.25 -10.44 -17.00
CA LEU A 45 -34.15 -9.36 -16.02
C LEU A 45 -32.81 -9.55 -15.30
N GLU A 46 -31.82 -8.74 -15.63
CA GLU A 46 -30.47 -8.89 -15.10
C GLU A 46 -30.42 -8.65 -13.59
N ALA A 47 -29.76 -9.55 -12.87
CA ALA A 47 -29.38 -9.35 -11.47
C ALA A 47 -28.18 -8.42 -11.40
N LYS A 48 -28.11 -7.60 -10.35
CA LYS A 48 -26.90 -6.84 -10.07
C LYS A 48 -25.84 -7.74 -9.48
N ARG A 49 -24.60 -7.59 -9.92
CA ARG A 49 -23.48 -8.20 -9.22
C ARG A 49 -23.28 -7.49 -7.89
N GLY A 50 -23.07 -8.24 -6.81
CA GLY A 50 -22.88 -7.70 -5.47
C GLY A 50 -21.70 -6.72 -5.40
N SER A 51 -21.80 -5.71 -4.53
CA SER A 51 -20.77 -4.69 -4.35
C SER A 51 -19.64 -5.22 -3.47
N ILE A 52 -18.42 -4.75 -3.74
CA ILE A 52 -17.26 -4.92 -2.86
C ILE A 52 -17.02 -3.60 -2.15
N LEU A 53 -17.05 -3.63 -0.82
CA LEU A 53 -16.97 -2.46 0.05
C LEU A 53 -15.73 -2.51 0.94
N ASP A 54 -15.27 -1.36 1.40
CA ASP A 54 -14.28 -1.25 2.47
C ASP A 54 -14.94 -1.50 3.84
N ARG A 55 -14.14 -1.54 4.91
CA ARG A 55 -14.63 -1.81 6.27
C ARG A 55 -15.61 -0.76 6.83
N LYS A 56 -15.77 0.39 6.17
CA LYS A 56 -16.67 1.50 6.54
C LYS A 56 -17.87 1.60 5.59
N GLY A 57 -18.00 0.67 4.64
CA GLY A 57 -19.07 0.65 3.65
C GLY A 57 -18.82 1.51 2.41
N GLU A 58 -17.60 2.02 2.22
CA GLU A 58 -17.23 2.76 1.02
C GLU A 58 -17.06 1.81 -0.18
N VAL A 59 -17.55 2.21 -1.35
CA VAL A 59 -17.48 1.38 -2.55
C VAL A 59 -16.03 1.22 -3.03
N LEU A 60 -15.64 -0.04 -3.26
CA LEU A 60 -14.39 -0.44 -3.90
C LEU A 60 -14.62 -1.02 -5.31
N ALA A 61 -15.72 -1.75 -5.50
CA ALA A 61 -16.24 -2.16 -6.80
C ALA A 61 -17.76 -2.28 -6.76
N GLU A 62 -18.46 -1.78 -7.78
CA GLU A 62 -19.91 -1.92 -7.90
C GLU A 62 -20.35 -1.95 -9.36
N ASP A 63 -21.58 -2.39 -9.59
CA ASP A 63 -22.20 -2.33 -10.90
C ASP A 63 -22.78 -0.94 -11.18
N THR A 64 -22.43 -0.37 -12.32
CA THR A 64 -23.00 0.89 -12.81
C THR A 64 -23.70 0.67 -14.15
N ALA A 65 -24.67 1.54 -14.46
CA ALA A 65 -25.37 1.49 -15.74
C ALA A 65 -24.47 2.04 -16.86
N SER A 66 -24.17 1.19 -17.82
CA SER A 66 -23.52 1.56 -19.08
C SER A 66 -24.44 1.26 -20.27
N TYR A 67 -24.08 1.77 -21.45
CA TYR A 67 -24.88 1.59 -22.65
C TYR A 67 -23.99 1.23 -23.84
N THR A 68 -24.50 0.36 -24.72
CA THR A 68 -23.97 0.17 -26.06
C THR A 68 -24.79 0.99 -27.04
N VAL A 69 -24.14 1.84 -27.83
CA VAL A 69 -24.77 2.64 -28.88
C VAL A 69 -24.73 1.90 -30.22
N ALA A 70 -25.84 1.93 -30.93
CA ALA A 70 -25.98 1.36 -32.25
C ALA A 70 -26.86 2.24 -33.13
N ALA A 71 -26.72 2.11 -34.45
CA ALA A 71 -27.45 2.91 -35.42
C ALA A 71 -28.29 2.03 -36.35
N VAL A 72 -29.58 2.31 -36.44
CA VAL A 72 -30.50 1.68 -37.39
C VAL A 72 -30.33 2.36 -38.75
N VAL A 73 -29.86 1.60 -39.74
CA VAL A 73 -29.53 2.11 -41.09
C VAL A 73 -30.51 1.64 -42.16
N SER A 74 -31.45 0.75 -41.83
CA SER A 74 -32.41 0.20 -42.79
C SER A 74 -33.72 0.98 -42.89
N ASP A 75 -34.21 1.13 -44.12
CA ASP A 75 -35.54 1.70 -44.42
C ASP A 75 -36.72 0.82 -44.00
N LYS A 76 -36.50 -0.45 -43.63
CA LYS A 76 -37.57 -1.45 -43.41
C LYS A 76 -38.55 -1.10 -42.26
N LEU A 77 -38.19 -0.19 -41.36
CA LEU A 77 -39.03 0.25 -40.23
C LEU A 77 -39.57 1.68 -40.30
N SER A 78 -39.16 2.47 -41.29
CA SER A 78 -39.54 3.89 -41.35
C SER A 78 -40.97 4.04 -41.90
N LYS A 79 -41.99 3.89 -41.05
CA LYS A 79 -43.40 3.99 -41.44
C LYS A 79 -43.89 5.43 -41.66
N THR A 80 -43.17 6.45 -41.18
CA THR A 80 -43.58 7.86 -41.27
C THR A 80 -42.40 8.83 -41.30
N THR A 81 -42.46 9.85 -42.16
CA THR A 81 -41.46 10.95 -42.28
C THR A 81 -41.36 11.85 -41.05
N LYS A 82 -42.33 11.82 -40.13
CA LYS A 82 -42.35 12.69 -38.94
C LYS A 82 -41.44 12.24 -37.80
N ASN A 83 -41.20 10.92 -37.66
CA ASN A 83 -40.31 10.33 -36.66
C ASN A 83 -39.59 9.11 -37.28
N PRO A 84 -38.55 9.34 -38.11
CA PRO A 84 -37.81 8.26 -38.73
C PRO A 84 -37.09 7.42 -37.67
N MET A 85 -37.32 6.10 -37.69
CA MET A 85 -36.66 5.13 -36.80
C MET A 85 -35.29 4.67 -37.34
N ARG A 86 -34.71 5.43 -38.28
CA ARG A 86 -33.42 5.17 -38.89
C ARG A 86 -32.59 6.45 -38.93
N VAL A 87 -31.28 6.29 -39.10
CA VAL A 87 -30.38 7.42 -39.40
C VAL A 87 -30.83 8.07 -40.71
N VAL A 88 -30.98 9.40 -40.68
CA VAL A 88 -31.46 10.21 -41.82
C VAL A 88 -30.35 11.03 -42.46
N ASP A 89 -29.41 11.50 -41.65
CA ASP A 89 -28.28 12.34 -42.05
C ASP A 89 -27.02 11.69 -41.50
N GLU A 90 -26.40 10.85 -42.32
CA GLU A 90 -25.26 10.02 -41.95
C GLU A 90 -24.03 10.89 -41.61
N GLU A 91 -23.77 11.95 -42.37
CA GLU A 91 -22.65 12.88 -42.13
C GLU A 91 -22.82 13.65 -40.82
N LYS A 92 -24.01 14.22 -40.57
CA LYS A 92 -24.27 14.91 -39.29
C LYS A 92 -24.20 13.94 -38.12
N THR A 93 -24.75 12.74 -38.27
CA THR A 93 -24.75 11.71 -37.22
C THR A 93 -23.32 11.29 -36.89
N ALA A 94 -22.48 11.05 -37.90
CA ALA A 94 -21.08 10.69 -37.72
C ALA A 94 -20.30 11.79 -36.99
N ARG A 95 -20.42 13.04 -37.44
CA ARG A 95 -19.76 14.20 -36.82
C ARG A 95 -20.16 14.44 -35.37
N ILE A 96 -21.41 14.18 -35.02
CA ILE A 96 -21.90 14.34 -33.65
C ILE A 96 -21.43 13.18 -32.78
N LEU A 97 -21.58 11.93 -33.24
CA LEU A 97 -21.13 10.76 -32.49
C LEU A 97 -19.62 10.80 -32.22
N ALA A 98 -18.79 11.22 -33.18
CA ALA A 98 -17.34 11.34 -33.02
C ALA A 98 -16.90 12.26 -31.86
N LYS A 99 -17.78 13.15 -31.37
CA LYS A 99 -17.50 13.99 -30.20
C LYS A 99 -17.68 13.26 -28.87
N TYR A 100 -18.43 12.16 -28.88
CA TYR A 100 -18.90 11.47 -27.68
C TYR A 100 -18.39 10.04 -27.56
N ILE A 101 -18.02 9.40 -28.68
CA ILE A 101 -17.41 8.07 -28.71
C ILE A 101 -15.98 8.16 -29.25
N PRO A 102 -15.03 7.34 -28.76
CA PRO A 102 -13.63 7.35 -29.19
C PRO A 102 -13.46 6.64 -30.54
N MET A 103 -14.08 7.18 -31.59
CA MET A 103 -14.03 6.69 -32.96
C MET A 103 -14.00 7.88 -33.91
N ASP A 104 -13.15 7.80 -34.92
CA ASP A 104 -13.01 8.88 -35.90
C ASP A 104 -14.29 9.02 -36.73
N GLU A 105 -14.62 10.26 -37.10
CA GLU A 105 -15.82 10.60 -37.87
C GLU A 105 -15.93 9.80 -39.18
N SER A 106 -14.81 9.60 -39.88
CA SER A 106 -14.76 8.80 -41.11
C SER A 106 -15.18 7.36 -40.88
N ASP A 107 -14.70 6.74 -39.80
CA ASP A 107 -14.98 5.33 -39.50
C ASP A 107 -16.44 5.13 -39.06
N ILE A 108 -17.00 6.12 -38.35
CA ILE A 108 -18.43 6.14 -38.01
C ILE A 108 -19.26 6.28 -39.28
N LEU A 109 -18.89 7.20 -40.18
CA LEU A 109 -19.58 7.42 -41.44
C LEU A 109 -19.56 6.17 -42.34
N ASP A 110 -18.43 5.47 -42.42
CA ASP A 110 -18.30 4.22 -43.16
C ASP A 110 -19.23 3.15 -42.61
N LYS A 111 -19.33 3.02 -41.27
CA LYS A 111 -20.29 2.12 -40.62
C LYS A 111 -21.73 2.48 -40.93
N LEU A 112 -22.10 3.76 -40.87
CA LEU A 112 -23.46 4.22 -41.18
C LEU A 112 -23.85 3.94 -42.64
N ASN A 113 -22.89 3.93 -43.56
CA ASN A 113 -23.09 3.66 -44.98
C ASN A 113 -23.06 2.16 -45.37
N GLU A 114 -22.91 1.24 -44.40
CA GLU A 114 -22.90 -0.19 -44.68
C GLU A 114 -24.21 -0.67 -45.31
N LYS A 115 -24.13 -1.17 -46.54
CA LYS A 115 -25.31 -1.63 -47.30
C LYS A 115 -25.78 -3.00 -46.81
N GLY A 116 -27.11 -3.19 -46.82
CA GLY A 116 -27.74 -4.48 -46.55
C GLY A 116 -27.82 -4.87 -45.06
N LYS A 117 -27.31 -4.02 -44.16
CA LYS A 117 -27.47 -4.17 -42.72
C LYS A 117 -28.79 -3.56 -42.26
N TYR A 118 -29.34 -4.11 -41.19
CA TYR A 118 -30.49 -3.52 -40.52
C TYR A 118 -30.04 -2.45 -39.51
N GLN A 119 -28.99 -2.78 -38.75
CA GLN A 119 -28.38 -1.99 -37.70
C GLN A 119 -26.86 -2.20 -37.74
N VAL A 120 -26.11 -1.19 -37.33
CA VAL A 120 -24.65 -1.23 -37.20
C VAL A 120 -24.23 -0.85 -35.79
N GLU A 121 -23.13 -1.45 -35.34
CA GLU A 121 -22.50 -1.19 -34.05
C GLU A 121 -21.11 -0.57 -34.25
N PHE A 122 -20.67 0.21 -33.27
CA PHE A 122 -19.40 0.96 -33.32
C PHE A 122 -18.24 0.23 -32.62
N GLY A 123 -18.34 -1.10 -32.46
CA GLY A 123 -17.30 -1.91 -31.82
C GLY A 123 -17.04 -1.48 -30.37
N ALA A 124 -15.78 -1.54 -29.93
CA ALA A 124 -15.39 -1.15 -28.57
C ALA A 124 -15.70 0.32 -28.25
N ALA A 125 -15.58 1.22 -29.23
CA ALA A 125 -15.90 2.64 -29.05
C ALA A 125 -17.40 2.89 -28.81
N GLY A 126 -18.26 1.99 -29.29
CA GLY A 126 -19.70 2.05 -29.05
C GLY A 126 -20.15 1.42 -27.74
N LYS A 127 -19.26 0.79 -26.96
CA LYS A 127 -19.57 0.12 -25.69
C LYS A 127 -19.20 1.01 -24.50
N ASN A 128 -19.68 0.63 -23.30
CA ASN A 128 -19.39 1.31 -22.03
C ASN A 128 -19.70 2.82 -22.05
N ILE A 129 -20.74 3.24 -22.78
CA ILE A 129 -21.17 4.63 -22.79
C ILE A 129 -21.80 4.95 -21.44
N SER A 130 -21.29 5.98 -20.75
CA SER A 130 -21.82 6.39 -19.45
C SER A 130 -23.24 6.96 -19.57
N THR A 131 -23.99 6.93 -18.45
CA THR A 131 -25.32 7.56 -18.39
C THR A 131 -25.27 9.05 -18.77
N GLU A 132 -24.19 9.76 -18.43
CA GLU A 132 -23.99 11.16 -18.77
C GLU A 132 -23.76 11.36 -20.27
N THR A 133 -22.88 10.58 -20.89
CA THR A 133 -22.60 10.64 -22.33
C THR A 133 -23.84 10.27 -23.14
N LYS A 134 -24.58 9.24 -22.72
CA LYS A 134 -25.87 8.86 -23.32
C LYS A 134 -26.87 10.01 -23.28
N ALA A 135 -27.00 10.68 -22.12
CA ALA A 135 -27.89 11.84 -21.99
C ALA A 135 -27.46 13.04 -22.86
N LYS A 136 -26.15 13.20 -23.12
CA LYS A 136 -25.62 14.21 -24.06
C LYS A 136 -26.00 13.86 -25.50
N ILE A 137 -25.83 12.60 -25.92
CA ILE A 137 -26.20 12.14 -27.27
C ILE A 137 -27.72 12.24 -27.50
N ASP A 138 -28.55 11.84 -26.52
CA ASP A 138 -30.01 11.95 -26.62
C ASP A 138 -30.46 13.40 -26.90
N LYS A 139 -29.80 14.41 -26.31
CA LYS A 139 -30.10 15.83 -26.52
C LYS A 139 -29.83 16.31 -27.95
N GLU A 140 -29.00 15.61 -28.70
CA GLU A 140 -28.71 15.91 -30.11
C GLU A 140 -29.86 15.47 -31.04
N ASN A 141 -30.83 14.69 -30.52
CA ASN A 141 -32.02 14.22 -31.22
C ASN A 141 -31.68 13.52 -32.56
N LEU A 142 -30.68 12.65 -32.54
CA LEU A 142 -30.25 11.89 -33.72
C LEU A 142 -31.23 10.75 -34.02
N PRO A 143 -31.94 10.77 -35.17
CA PRO A 143 -32.85 9.70 -35.53
C PRO A 143 -32.11 8.37 -35.75
N GLY A 144 -32.71 7.25 -35.34
CA GLY A 144 -32.16 5.91 -35.54
C GLY A 144 -30.97 5.53 -34.65
N ILE A 145 -30.57 6.39 -33.69
CA ILE A 145 -29.60 6.00 -32.67
C ILE A 145 -30.33 5.31 -31.52
N GLU A 146 -29.90 4.08 -31.22
CA GLU A 146 -30.45 3.25 -30.15
C GLU A 146 -29.38 2.94 -29.13
N PHE A 147 -29.78 2.92 -27.86
CA PHE A 147 -28.93 2.53 -26.74
C PHE A 147 -29.47 1.26 -26.11
N THR A 148 -28.61 0.25 -25.99
CA THR A 148 -28.90 -0.95 -25.20
C THR A 148 -28.24 -0.79 -23.84
N ARG A 149 -29.04 -0.73 -22.77
CA ARG A 149 -28.52 -0.67 -21.40
C ARG A 149 -27.83 -1.98 -21.05
N GLN A 150 -26.69 -1.89 -20.39
CA GLN A 150 -25.91 -3.01 -19.86
C GLN A 150 -25.39 -2.65 -18.45
N SER A 151 -24.90 -3.67 -17.74
CA SER A 151 -24.15 -3.48 -16.50
C SER A 151 -22.65 -3.44 -16.80
N GLU A 152 -21.96 -2.45 -16.25
CA GLU A 152 -20.50 -2.35 -16.25
C GLU A 152 -19.97 -2.39 -14.81
N ARG A 153 -18.89 -3.14 -14.62
CA ARG A 153 -18.21 -3.21 -13.32
C ARG A 153 -17.31 -1.99 -13.13
N PHE A 154 -17.65 -1.13 -12.18
CA PHE A 154 -16.97 0.12 -11.92
C PHE A 154 -16.04 0.01 -10.70
N TYR A 155 -14.84 0.57 -10.82
CA TYR A 155 -13.80 0.62 -9.78
C TYR A 155 -13.44 2.08 -9.49
N PRO A 156 -14.11 2.75 -8.54
CA PRO A 156 -13.98 4.20 -8.35
C PRO A 156 -12.57 4.68 -7.96
N ASN A 157 -11.73 3.81 -7.42
CA ASN A 157 -10.43 4.18 -6.84
C ASN A 157 -9.24 3.98 -7.81
N GLY A 158 -9.48 3.52 -9.05
CA GLY A 158 -8.41 3.28 -10.03
C GLY A 158 -7.42 2.21 -9.56
N THR A 159 -6.12 2.52 -9.60
CA THR A 159 -5.06 1.63 -9.07
C THR A 159 -5.10 1.61 -7.54
N PHE A 160 -5.85 0.67 -6.97
CA PHE A 160 -6.10 0.57 -5.55
C PHE A 160 -6.32 -0.89 -5.16
N ALA A 161 -5.40 -1.49 -4.39
CA ALA A 161 -5.45 -2.90 -3.99
C ALA A 161 -5.81 -3.84 -5.16
N THR A 162 -5.34 -3.53 -6.36
CA THR A 162 -5.84 -4.09 -7.63
C THR A 162 -5.80 -5.61 -7.66
N GLN A 163 -4.71 -6.21 -7.20
CA GLN A 163 -4.53 -7.66 -7.19
C GLN A 163 -5.46 -8.35 -6.20
N LEU A 164 -5.65 -7.74 -5.02
CA LEU A 164 -6.58 -8.24 -4.00
C LEU A 164 -8.02 -8.17 -4.51
N ILE A 165 -8.48 -6.99 -4.93
CA ILE A 165 -9.87 -6.79 -5.38
C ILE A 165 -10.11 -7.61 -6.65
N GLY A 166 -9.17 -7.54 -7.58
CA GLY A 166 -9.27 -8.14 -8.89
C GLY A 166 -10.11 -7.31 -9.86
N PHE A 167 -10.56 -7.97 -10.92
CA PHE A 167 -11.52 -7.39 -11.85
C PHE A 167 -12.50 -8.45 -12.34
N ALA A 168 -13.70 -8.03 -12.67
CA ALA A 168 -14.67 -8.76 -13.45
C ALA A 168 -14.72 -8.24 -14.89
N GLN A 169 -15.03 -9.13 -15.82
CA GLN A 169 -15.12 -8.83 -17.25
C GLN A 169 -16.41 -9.43 -17.81
N GLN A 170 -16.99 -8.74 -18.80
CA GLN A 170 -18.13 -9.27 -19.55
C GLN A 170 -17.70 -10.47 -20.40
N GLU A 171 -18.44 -11.57 -20.27
CA GLU A 171 -18.31 -12.79 -21.08
C GLU A 171 -19.63 -13.06 -21.82
N GLU A 172 -19.52 -13.54 -23.05
CA GLU A 172 -20.69 -13.92 -23.87
C GLU A 172 -21.07 -15.38 -23.61
N GLU A 173 -22.23 -15.61 -22.99
CA GLU A 173 -22.81 -16.94 -22.83
C GLU A 173 -24.16 -17.05 -23.55
N LYS A 174 -24.25 -17.92 -24.57
CA LYS A 174 -25.52 -18.41 -25.17
C LYS A 174 -26.65 -17.35 -25.28
N ASN A 175 -26.33 -16.18 -25.84
CA ASN A 175 -27.20 -15.00 -26.04
C ASN A 175 -27.44 -14.10 -24.81
N THR A 176 -26.56 -14.14 -23.81
CA THR A 176 -26.54 -13.25 -22.64
C THR A 176 -25.11 -12.83 -22.32
N THR A 177 -24.93 -11.59 -21.87
CA THR A 177 -23.65 -11.09 -21.38
C THR A 177 -23.64 -11.18 -19.86
N VAL A 178 -22.63 -11.83 -19.27
CA VAL A 178 -22.51 -11.97 -17.81
C VAL A 178 -21.19 -11.39 -17.35
N LEU A 179 -21.17 -10.67 -16.23
CA LEU A 179 -19.93 -10.25 -15.58
C LEU A 179 -19.34 -11.41 -14.80
N GLU A 180 -18.17 -11.89 -15.22
CA GLU A 180 -17.41 -12.94 -14.55
C GLU A 180 -16.14 -12.37 -13.92
N GLY A 181 -15.92 -12.67 -12.64
CA GLY A 181 -14.70 -12.32 -11.92
C GLY A 181 -13.48 -13.10 -12.42
N LYS A 182 -12.42 -12.38 -12.79
CA LYS A 182 -11.21 -12.96 -13.42
C LYS A 182 -9.97 -12.96 -12.53
N MET A 183 -9.94 -12.15 -11.47
CA MET A 183 -8.82 -12.08 -10.53
C MET A 183 -9.32 -11.78 -9.11
N GLY A 184 -8.48 -12.00 -8.09
CA GLY A 184 -8.71 -11.51 -6.73
C GLY A 184 -10.03 -11.96 -6.09
N ILE A 185 -10.62 -11.10 -5.27
CA ILE A 185 -11.94 -11.26 -4.63
C ILE A 185 -13.03 -11.44 -5.68
N GLU A 186 -12.99 -10.69 -6.79
CA GLU A 186 -13.95 -10.81 -7.89
C GLU A 186 -14.04 -12.25 -8.40
N SER A 187 -12.91 -12.90 -8.65
CA SER A 187 -12.87 -14.30 -9.10
C SER A 187 -13.18 -15.28 -7.97
N ARG A 188 -12.56 -15.09 -6.80
CA ARG A 188 -12.69 -16.00 -5.65
C ARG A 188 -14.13 -16.16 -5.19
N TYR A 189 -14.89 -15.07 -5.22
CA TYR A 189 -16.27 -15.02 -4.74
C TYR A 189 -17.28 -14.81 -5.87
N ASN A 190 -16.91 -15.14 -7.11
CA ASN A 190 -17.77 -14.97 -8.28
C ASN A 190 -19.17 -15.58 -8.08
N ASP A 191 -19.24 -16.79 -7.51
CA ASP A 191 -20.50 -17.50 -7.29
C ASP A 191 -21.52 -16.74 -6.41
N ILE A 192 -21.03 -16.01 -5.40
CA ILE A 192 -21.91 -15.23 -4.51
C ILE A 192 -22.12 -13.81 -5.05
N LEU A 193 -21.15 -13.27 -5.79
CA LEU A 193 -21.22 -11.94 -6.38
C LEU A 193 -22.15 -11.89 -7.60
N THR A 194 -22.23 -12.91 -8.45
CA THR A 194 -22.97 -12.84 -9.74
C THR A 194 -24.49 -12.69 -9.59
N GLY A 195 -25.08 -13.16 -8.49
CA GLY A 195 -26.54 -13.19 -8.34
C GLY A 195 -27.22 -14.18 -9.28
N LYS A 196 -28.55 -14.07 -9.45
CA LYS A 196 -29.36 -14.91 -10.34
C LYS A 196 -30.34 -14.07 -11.14
N ASN A 197 -30.17 -14.06 -12.46
CA ASN A 197 -31.06 -13.34 -13.37
C ASN A 197 -32.51 -13.82 -13.24
N GLY A 198 -33.42 -12.86 -13.28
CA GLY A 198 -34.85 -13.07 -13.42
C GLY A 198 -35.26 -13.20 -14.89
N LYS A 199 -36.57 -13.23 -15.12
CA LYS A 199 -37.14 -13.43 -16.46
C LYS A 199 -38.49 -12.73 -16.57
N ILE A 200 -38.71 -12.03 -17.68
CA ILE A 200 -40.02 -11.49 -18.03
C ILE A 200 -40.53 -12.26 -19.25
N ASP A 201 -41.57 -13.07 -19.05
CA ASP A 201 -42.30 -13.71 -20.16
C ASP A 201 -43.44 -12.79 -20.60
N TYR A 202 -43.47 -12.44 -21.89
CA TYR A 202 -44.48 -11.57 -22.50
C TYR A 202 -44.91 -12.11 -23.87
N SER A 203 -46.16 -11.84 -24.25
CA SER A 203 -46.68 -12.30 -25.54
C SER A 203 -46.51 -11.23 -26.61
N THR A 204 -45.96 -11.58 -27.78
CA THR A 204 -45.82 -10.67 -28.92
C THR A 204 -46.64 -11.12 -30.13
N ASP A 205 -47.04 -10.18 -30.97
CA ASP A 205 -47.57 -10.48 -32.30
C ASP A 205 -46.47 -10.99 -33.28
N ARG A 206 -46.84 -11.27 -34.53
CA ARG A 206 -45.91 -11.71 -35.58
C ARG A 206 -44.84 -10.68 -35.96
N MET A 207 -45.06 -9.41 -35.61
CA MET A 207 -44.16 -8.30 -35.88
C MET A 207 -43.28 -7.97 -34.66
N GLY A 208 -43.50 -8.63 -33.52
CA GLY A 208 -42.74 -8.46 -32.28
C GLY A 208 -43.33 -7.46 -31.28
N TYR A 209 -44.50 -6.87 -31.54
CA TYR A 209 -45.14 -5.94 -30.61
C TYR A 209 -45.79 -6.70 -29.45
N ILE A 210 -45.59 -6.19 -28.23
CA ILE A 210 -46.20 -6.74 -27.01
C ILE A 210 -47.72 -6.63 -27.11
N LEU A 211 -48.42 -7.75 -26.91
CA LEU A 211 -49.88 -7.80 -26.97
C LEU A 211 -50.48 -7.02 -25.79
N PRO A 212 -51.37 -6.03 -26.04
CA PRO A 212 -52.11 -5.34 -24.98
C PRO A 212 -52.91 -6.37 -24.14
N ASN A 213 -52.89 -6.21 -22.81
CA ASN A 213 -53.56 -7.09 -21.84
C ASN A 213 -53.00 -8.53 -21.69
N SER A 214 -51.79 -8.84 -22.19
CA SER A 214 -51.15 -10.12 -21.84
C SER A 214 -50.68 -10.11 -20.38
N LYS A 215 -50.96 -11.19 -19.63
CA LYS A 215 -50.44 -11.35 -18.26
C LYS A 215 -48.95 -11.68 -18.34
N ASN A 216 -48.10 -10.67 -18.22
CA ASN A 216 -46.66 -10.86 -18.14
C ASN A 216 -46.35 -11.70 -16.90
N LYS A 217 -45.55 -12.77 -17.06
CA LYS A 217 -45.05 -13.54 -15.92
C LYS A 217 -43.65 -13.04 -15.60
N VAL A 218 -43.52 -12.35 -14.48
CA VAL A 218 -42.24 -11.82 -14.00
C VAL A 218 -41.68 -12.80 -12.96
N THR A 219 -40.48 -13.28 -13.21
CA THR A 219 -39.60 -13.90 -12.22
C THR A 219 -38.59 -12.84 -11.81
N GLU A 220 -38.62 -12.41 -10.55
CA GLU A 220 -37.69 -11.39 -10.06
C GLU A 220 -36.25 -11.89 -10.11
N ALA A 221 -35.32 -10.99 -10.45
CA ALA A 221 -33.90 -11.25 -10.32
C ALA A 221 -33.52 -11.26 -8.82
N LYS A 222 -32.48 -12.01 -8.49
CA LYS A 222 -31.86 -11.99 -7.16
C LYS A 222 -30.48 -11.41 -7.29
N ASP A 223 -30.26 -10.27 -6.65
CA ASP A 223 -28.96 -9.60 -6.70
C ASP A 223 -27.90 -10.45 -5.99
N GLY A 224 -26.65 -10.30 -6.42
CA GLY A 224 -25.50 -10.90 -5.77
C GLY A 224 -25.31 -10.40 -4.34
N LYS A 225 -24.58 -11.18 -3.55
CA LYS A 225 -24.23 -10.81 -2.17
C LYS A 225 -23.12 -9.77 -2.17
N ASP A 226 -23.24 -8.79 -1.29
CA ASP A 226 -22.21 -7.78 -1.07
C ASP A 226 -21.11 -8.36 -0.17
N ILE A 227 -19.86 -7.93 -0.42
CA ILE A 227 -18.69 -8.33 0.35
C ILE A 227 -18.07 -7.08 0.97
N THR A 228 -18.02 -7.04 2.29
CA THR A 228 -17.29 -6.02 3.04
C THR A 228 -15.88 -6.54 3.29
N LEU A 229 -14.86 -5.83 2.82
CA LEU A 229 -13.46 -6.15 3.08
C LEU A 229 -12.99 -5.56 4.42
N THR A 230 -11.86 -6.05 4.92
CA THR A 230 -11.18 -5.46 6.09
C THR A 230 -10.38 -4.22 5.74
N LEU A 231 -10.22 -3.92 4.45
CA LEU A 231 -9.47 -2.75 3.98
C LEU A 231 -10.08 -1.47 4.56
N ASP A 232 -9.21 -0.59 5.05
CA ASP A 232 -9.57 0.79 5.37
C ASP A 232 -9.17 1.66 4.20
N LYS A 233 -10.15 2.26 3.52
CA LYS A 233 -9.90 3.04 2.30
C LYS A 233 -8.86 4.14 2.49
N LYS A 234 -8.82 4.78 3.66
CA LYS A 234 -7.87 5.87 3.92
C LYS A 234 -6.44 5.36 4.11
N ILE A 235 -6.27 4.26 4.86
CA ILE A 235 -4.96 3.61 5.04
C ILE A 235 -4.44 3.06 3.71
N GLN A 236 -5.32 2.45 2.91
CA GLN A 236 -4.96 1.97 1.58
C GLN A 236 -4.54 3.11 0.64
N THR A 237 -5.22 4.26 0.66
CA THR A 237 -4.78 5.44 -0.12
C THR A 237 -3.39 5.92 0.31
N PHE A 238 -3.10 6.00 1.61
CA PHE A 238 -1.74 6.33 2.08
C PHE A 238 -0.70 5.37 1.53
N LEU A 239 -1.03 4.07 1.48
CA LEU A 239 -0.15 3.05 0.92
C LEU A 239 0.05 3.22 -0.59
N GLU A 240 -1.02 3.38 -1.35
CA GLU A 240 -0.96 3.52 -2.82
C GLU A 240 -0.22 4.78 -3.26
N ASP A 241 -0.51 5.94 -2.66
CA ASP A 241 0.13 7.21 -3.01
C ASP A 241 1.64 7.14 -2.75
N THR A 242 2.01 6.57 -1.60
CA THR A 242 3.41 6.43 -1.19
C THR A 242 4.14 5.43 -2.10
N MET A 243 3.56 4.25 -2.33
CA MET A 243 4.17 3.24 -3.21
C MET A 243 4.27 3.73 -4.65
N THR A 244 3.30 4.49 -5.17
CA THR A 244 3.40 5.10 -6.51
C THR A 244 4.57 6.07 -6.60
N THR A 245 4.74 6.92 -5.58
CA THR A 245 5.85 7.89 -5.52
C THR A 245 7.21 7.17 -5.49
N VAL A 246 7.34 6.15 -4.64
CA VAL A 246 8.58 5.39 -4.47
C VAL A 246 8.89 4.53 -5.70
N ASP A 247 7.88 3.92 -6.32
CA ASP A 247 8.03 3.14 -7.55
C ASP A 247 8.55 3.99 -8.71
N ALA A 248 8.04 5.22 -8.87
CA ALA A 248 8.53 6.14 -9.89
C ALA A 248 10.01 6.52 -9.68
N LYS A 249 10.44 6.65 -8.42
CA LYS A 249 11.80 7.04 -8.04
C LYS A 249 12.80 5.89 -8.17
N TYR A 250 12.49 4.72 -7.61
CA TYR A 250 13.41 3.60 -7.50
C TYR A 250 13.18 2.50 -8.53
N LYS A 251 12.06 2.51 -9.26
CA LYS A 251 11.72 1.55 -10.33
C LYS A 251 12.07 0.08 -9.98
N PRO A 252 11.65 -0.42 -8.80
CA PRO A 252 11.98 -1.76 -8.38
C PRO A 252 11.37 -2.80 -9.32
N LYS A 253 11.99 -3.99 -9.39
CA LYS A 253 11.41 -5.12 -10.14
C LYS A 253 10.07 -5.54 -9.56
N ASN A 254 10.01 -5.68 -8.23
CA ASN A 254 8.78 -5.91 -7.48
C ASN A 254 8.83 -5.10 -6.19
N MET A 255 7.69 -4.56 -5.76
CA MET A 255 7.51 -3.98 -4.43
C MET A 255 6.22 -4.55 -3.85
N MET A 256 6.20 -4.87 -2.56
CA MET A 256 5.01 -5.37 -1.88
C MET A 256 4.91 -4.69 -0.53
N ALA A 257 3.70 -4.40 -0.08
CA ALA A 257 3.48 -3.90 1.25
C ALA A 257 2.11 -4.30 1.80
N VAL A 258 2.07 -4.60 3.09
CA VAL A 258 0.87 -4.98 3.84
C VAL A 258 0.85 -4.22 5.15
N VAL A 259 -0.32 -3.70 5.50
CA VAL A 259 -0.66 -3.09 6.80
C VAL A 259 -1.71 -3.98 7.46
N ALA A 260 -1.42 -4.51 8.64
CA ALA A 260 -2.29 -5.41 9.36
C ALA A 260 -2.56 -4.91 10.80
N ASP A 261 -3.76 -5.17 11.28
CA ASP A 261 -4.09 -5.10 12.71
C ASP A 261 -3.63 -6.40 13.39
N PRO A 262 -2.62 -6.38 14.27
CA PRO A 262 -2.10 -7.58 14.90
C PRO A 262 -3.03 -8.21 15.93
N LYS A 263 -4.03 -7.48 16.44
CA LYS A 263 -4.96 -7.96 17.48
C LYS A 263 -6.09 -8.77 16.89
N THR A 264 -6.50 -8.43 15.67
CA THR A 264 -7.61 -9.06 14.95
C THR A 264 -7.13 -9.99 13.83
N GLY A 265 -6.00 -9.71 13.20
CA GLY A 265 -5.58 -10.35 11.94
C GLY A 265 -6.17 -9.68 10.69
N GLU A 266 -6.85 -8.54 10.84
CA GLU A 266 -7.40 -7.81 9.69
C GLU A 266 -6.27 -7.22 8.83
N ILE A 267 -6.36 -7.43 7.51
CA ILE A 267 -5.52 -6.69 6.56
C ILE A 267 -6.19 -5.34 6.26
N LEU A 268 -5.58 -4.27 6.74
CA LEU A 268 -6.12 -2.91 6.61
C LEU A 268 -5.70 -2.24 5.29
N ALA A 269 -4.53 -2.60 4.77
CA ALA A 269 -4.09 -2.23 3.44
C ALA A 269 -3.12 -3.27 2.86
N ILE A 270 -3.15 -3.44 1.55
CA ILE A 270 -2.30 -4.36 0.79
C ILE A 270 -2.09 -3.81 -0.62
N SER A 271 -0.84 -3.77 -1.08
CA SER A 271 -0.54 -3.35 -2.44
C SER A 271 0.78 -3.92 -2.92
N GLN A 272 0.99 -3.86 -4.23
CA GLN A 272 2.22 -4.25 -4.90
C GLN A 272 2.56 -3.34 -6.07
N ARG A 273 3.80 -3.43 -6.54
CA ARG A 273 4.24 -2.94 -7.85
C ARG A 273 4.99 -4.06 -8.58
N PRO A 274 4.79 -4.24 -9.89
CA PRO A 274 3.88 -3.46 -10.75
C PRO A 274 2.39 -3.68 -10.41
N SER A 275 1.56 -2.68 -10.72
CA SER A 275 0.10 -2.73 -10.58
C SER A 275 -0.56 -2.02 -11.77
N PHE A 276 -1.89 -2.03 -11.84
CA PHE A 276 -2.66 -1.46 -12.95
C PHE A 276 -4.03 -0.95 -12.47
N ASN A 277 -4.68 -0.16 -13.31
CA ASN A 277 -6.06 0.25 -13.11
C ASN A 277 -7.00 -0.85 -13.65
N PRO A 278 -7.86 -1.48 -12.85
CA PRO A 278 -8.78 -2.52 -13.33
C PRO A 278 -9.76 -2.02 -14.40
N ALA A 279 -10.10 -0.72 -14.38
CA ALA A 279 -10.96 -0.10 -15.39
C ALA A 279 -10.23 0.18 -16.72
N ASP A 280 -8.90 0.37 -16.69
CA ASP A 280 -8.07 0.59 -17.88
C ASP A 280 -6.83 -0.31 -17.88
N ARG A 281 -6.99 -1.46 -18.55
CA ARG A 281 -5.96 -2.47 -18.69
C ARG A 281 -5.05 -2.23 -19.91
N SER A 282 -5.25 -1.15 -20.69
CA SER A 282 -4.39 -0.82 -21.84
C SER A 282 -2.97 -0.42 -21.44
N THR A 283 -2.81 0.05 -20.20
CA THR A 283 -1.54 0.43 -19.58
C THR A 283 -0.63 -0.75 -19.23
N ILE A 284 -1.15 -1.98 -19.29
CA ILE A 284 -0.39 -3.20 -19.05
C ILE A 284 0.57 -3.41 -20.22
N THR A 285 1.85 -3.09 -20.00
CA THR A 285 2.89 -3.21 -21.00
C THR A 285 3.85 -4.35 -20.66
N GLY A 286 4.20 -5.16 -21.67
CA GLY A 286 5.12 -6.28 -21.53
C GLY A 286 4.51 -7.56 -20.93
N ASN A 287 5.32 -8.63 -20.90
CA ASN A 287 4.93 -9.96 -20.41
C ASN A 287 5.38 -10.20 -18.95
N SER A 288 5.31 -9.19 -18.07
CA SER A 288 5.65 -9.40 -16.66
C SER A 288 4.57 -10.22 -15.99
N SER A 289 4.79 -11.52 -15.83
CA SER A 289 3.83 -12.45 -15.20
C SER A 289 3.43 -12.04 -13.78
N SER A 290 4.25 -11.25 -13.08
CA SER A 290 3.96 -10.75 -11.73
C SER A 290 2.77 -9.80 -11.65
N ILE A 291 2.38 -9.14 -12.74
CA ILE A 291 1.25 -8.20 -12.72
C ILE A 291 -0.10 -8.89 -12.46
N TRP A 292 -0.20 -10.16 -12.83
CA TRP A 292 -1.38 -11.01 -12.69
C TRP A 292 -1.37 -11.86 -11.42
N GLN A 293 -0.31 -11.76 -10.61
CA GLN A 293 -0.17 -12.47 -9.34
C GLN A 293 -0.43 -11.51 -8.18
N ASP A 294 -1.13 -11.98 -7.15
CA ASP A 294 -1.17 -11.33 -5.84
C ASP A 294 0.12 -11.68 -5.08
N LEU A 295 1.19 -10.92 -5.33
CA LEU A 295 2.53 -11.22 -4.82
C LEU A 295 2.59 -11.39 -3.30
N PRO A 296 1.94 -10.55 -2.45
CA PRO A 296 1.88 -10.80 -1.01
C PRO A 296 1.37 -12.20 -0.61
N VAL A 297 0.54 -12.83 -1.46
CA VAL A 297 -0.12 -14.13 -1.21
C VAL A 297 0.55 -15.28 -1.97
N GLU A 298 0.94 -15.06 -3.22
CA GLU A 298 1.40 -16.08 -4.17
C GLU A 298 2.93 -16.18 -4.24
N TYR A 299 3.66 -15.12 -3.90
CA TYR A 299 5.11 -15.06 -4.08
C TYR A 299 5.86 -15.62 -2.87
N ALA A 300 6.68 -16.65 -3.11
CA ALA A 300 7.58 -17.22 -2.12
C ALA A 300 9.01 -16.69 -2.33
N TYR A 301 9.60 -16.11 -1.29
CA TYR A 301 10.93 -15.51 -1.33
C TYR A 301 11.71 -15.79 -0.04
N GLU A 302 13.03 -15.64 -0.10
CA GLU A 302 13.90 -15.71 1.08
C GLU A 302 13.71 -14.44 1.92
N PRO A 303 13.19 -14.51 3.16
CA PRO A 303 12.86 -13.31 3.94
C PRO A 303 14.11 -12.56 4.45
N GLY A 304 15.27 -13.21 4.50
CA GLY A 304 16.49 -12.65 5.06
C GLY A 304 16.30 -12.24 6.52
N SER A 305 16.96 -11.15 6.92
CA SER A 305 17.09 -10.78 8.35
C SER A 305 15.78 -10.47 9.07
N VAL A 306 14.63 -10.26 8.41
CA VAL A 306 13.36 -10.15 9.14
C VAL A 306 12.96 -11.46 9.83
N MET A 307 13.44 -12.62 9.37
CA MET A 307 13.27 -13.91 10.07
C MET A 307 13.90 -13.91 11.47
N LYS A 308 14.92 -13.06 11.70
CA LYS A 308 15.57 -12.91 13.00
C LYS A 308 14.61 -12.45 14.10
N ILE A 309 13.49 -11.80 13.76
CA ILE A 309 12.42 -11.49 14.73
C ILE A 309 11.93 -12.78 15.39
N ILE A 310 11.66 -13.80 14.57
CA ILE A 310 11.14 -15.09 15.03
C ILE A 310 12.23 -15.90 15.74
N SER A 311 13.44 -15.89 15.20
CA SER A 311 14.59 -16.55 15.83
C SER A 311 14.92 -15.95 17.20
N LEU A 312 14.81 -14.63 17.35
CA LEU A 312 15.01 -13.94 18.62
C LEU A 312 13.93 -14.32 19.62
N ALA A 313 12.66 -14.25 19.21
CA ALA A 313 11.54 -14.65 20.06
C ALA A 313 11.68 -16.10 20.54
N SER A 314 12.09 -17.01 19.65
CA SER A 314 12.33 -18.43 19.98
C SER A 314 13.49 -18.59 20.97
N ALA A 315 14.58 -17.83 20.79
CA ALA A 315 15.72 -17.85 21.71
C ALA A 315 15.38 -17.26 23.08
N ILE A 316 14.51 -16.25 23.15
CA ILE A 316 14.02 -15.68 24.41
C ILE A 316 13.10 -16.68 25.13
N ASP A 317 12.13 -17.28 24.42
CA ASP A 317 11.15 -18.23 25.00
C ASP A 317 11.82 -19.51 25.54
N THR A 318 12.98 -19.86 24.99
CA THR A 318 13.81 -21.00 25.42
C THR A 318 14.87 -20.63 26.45
N ASN A 319 14.93 -19.37 26.89
CA ASN A 319 15.97 -18.81 27.77
C ASN A 319 17.40 -18.94 27.22
N ALA A 320 17.57 -19.07 25.90
CA ALA A 320 18.87 -19.10 25.23
C ALA A 320 19.47 -17.71 24.98
N TYR A 321 18.66 -16.65 25.10
CA TYR A 321 19.07 -15.26 24.89
C TYR A 321 19.37 -14.55 26.22
N ASN A 322 20.57 -13.97 26.32
CA ASN A 322 20.94 -13.04 27.38
C ASN A 322 21.54 -11.78 26.73
N ALA A 323 20.84 -10.65 26.86
CA ALA A 323 21.19 -9.38 26.21
C ALA A 323 22.62 -8.91 26.51
N ASN A 324 23.08 -9.11 27.75
CA ASN A 324 24.37 -8.60 28.24
C ASN A 324 25.52 -9.61 28.08
N GLU A 325 25.23 -10.83 27.63
CA GLU A 325 26.26 -11.83 27.40
C GLU A 325 27.07 -11.48 26.14
N TYR A 326 28.39 -11.62 26.24
CA TYR A 326 29.31 -11.35 25.14
C TYR A 326 29.48 -12.57 24.23
N TYR A 327 29.66 -12.31 22.94
CA TYR A 327 30.07 -13.30 21.96
C TYR A 327 31.07 -12.71 20.96
N GLN A 328 31.92 -13.58 20.41
CA GLN A 328 32.83 -13.20 19.31
C GLN A 328 32.07 -13.13 17.99
N SER A 329 32.02 -11.95 17.38
CA SER A 329 31.43 -11.69 16.06
C SER A 329 32.41 -11.94 14.90
N GLY A 330 31.92 -11.83 13.66
CA GLY A 330 32.73 -11.94 12.44
C GLY A 330 32.38 -13.16 11.60
N SER A 331 32.75 -14.36 12.07
CA SER A 331 32.44 -15.62 11.37
C SER A 331 31.97 -16.75 12.28
N TYR A 332 31.18 -17.66 11.70
CA TYR A 332 30.71 -18.89 12.34
C TYR A 332 30.81 -20.06 11.35
N LYS A 333 31.53 -21.12 11.70
CA LYS A 333 31.74 -22.28 10.81
C LYS A 333 30.68 -23.35 11.01
N VAL A 334 30.19 -23.91 9.90
CA VAL A 334 29.29 -25.05 9.82
C VAL A 334 29.94 -26.10 8.93
N GLY A 335 30.70 -27.02 9.54
CA GLY A 335 31.65 -27.84 8.80
C GLY A 335 32.67 -26.95 8.08
N ASP A 336 32.80 -27.11 6.76
CA ASP A 336 33.72 -26.33 5.92
C ASP A 336 33.14 -24.99 5.43
N ILE A 337 31.86 -24.71 5.67
CA ILE A 337 31.19 -23.50 5.21
C ILE A 337 31.23 -22.44 6.31
N ALA A 338 31.66 -21.22 5.98
CA ALA A 338 31.67 -20.09 6.90
C ALA A 338 30.49 -19.14 6.65
N ILE A 339 29.72 -18.88 7.71
CA ILE A 339 28.73 -17.81 7.79
C ILE A 339 29.43 -16.55 8.28
N HIS A 340 29.16 -15.42 7.63
CA HIS A 340 29.77 -14.13 7.94
C HIS A 340 28.74 -13.09 8.38
N ASP A 341 29.17 -12.19 9.25
CA ASP A 341 28.48 -10.93 9.48
C ASP A 341 28.57 -10.01 8.24
N HIS A 342 27.60 -9.11 8.09
CA HIS A 342 27.42 -8.31 6.86
C HIS A 342 28.57 -7.32 6.57
N ASN A 343 29.48 -7.10 7.53
CA ASN A 343 30.66 -6.26 7.36
C ASN A 343 31.85 -7.05 6.77
N ASN A 344 31.60 -7.84 5.73
CA ASN A 344 32.58 -8.73 5.08
C ASN A 344 33.22 -9.74 6.04
N GLY A 345 32.52 -10.13 7.10
CA GLY A 345 33.03 -11.09 8.08
C GLY A 345 34.10 -10.57 9.04
N ASN A 346 34.46 -9.28 8.97
CA ASN A 346 35.42 -8.67 9.91
C ASN A 346 34.92 -8.71 11.35
N GLY A 347 33.60 -8.65 11.54
CA GLY A 347 32.98 -8.55 12.86
C GLY A 347 33.30 -7.24 13.56
N TRP A 348 32.95 -7.18 14.83
CA TRP A 348 33.12 -6.03 15.74
C TRP A 348 33.86 -6.45 17.03
N GLY A 349 34.57 -7.58 16.99
CA GLY A 349 35.22 -8.16 18.16
C GLY A 349 34.22 -8.88 19.08
N SER A 350 34.48 -8.81 20.39
CA SER A 350 33.60 -9.34 21.43
C SER A 350 32.54 -8.31 21.78
N ILE A 351 31.30 -8.55 21.37
CA ILE A 351 30.16 -7.65 21.57
C ILE A 351 29.02 -8.38 22.28
N THR A 352 28.08 -7.63 22.85
CA THR A 352 26.92 -8.23 23.54
C THR A 352 25.91 -8.79 22.54
N TYR A 353 25.07 -9.77 22.94
CA TYR A 353 23.98 -10.23 22.09
C TYR A 353 22.95 -9.14 21.77
N ARG A 354 22.76 -8.15 22.65
CA ARG A 354 21.95 -6.94 22.32
C ARG A 354 22.53 -6.20 21.12
N GLU A 355 23.81 -5.84 21.18
CA GLU A 355 24.49 -5.20 20.05
C GLU A 355 24.45 -6.10 18.79
N GLY A 356 24.57 -7.42 18.96
CA GLY A 356 24.40 -8.39 17.87
C GLY A 356 23.02 -8.33 17.21
N VAL A 357 21.95 -8.14 17.99
CA VAL A 357 20.58 -7.93 17.47
C VAL A 357 20.45 -6.58 16.76
N GLU A 358 20.97 -5.50 17.37
CA GLU A 358 20.99 -4.15 16.81
C GLU A 358 21.67 -4.11 15.44
N ARG A 359 22.85 -4.73 15.34
CA ARG A 359 23.65 -4.84 14.12
C ARG A 359 23.16 -5.90 13.14
N SER A 360 22.13 -6.68 13.48
CA SER A 360 21.69 -7.80 12.64
C SER A 360 22.80 -8.85 12.37
N SER A 361 23.63 -9.19 13.35
CA SER A 361 24.73 -10.16 13.20
C SER A 361 24.21 -11.56 12.85
N ASN A 362 24.65 -12.14 11.73
CA ASN A 362 24.33 -13.53 11.39
C ASN A 362 24.99 -14.50 12.39
N VAL A 363 26.20 -14.16 12.84
CA VAL A 363 26.96 -14.96 13.81
C VAL A 363 26.27 -15.03 15.17
N ALA A 364 25.68 -13.92 15.64
CA ALA A 364 24.89 -13.93 16.88
C ALA A 364 23.76 -14.97 16.80
N PHE A 365 22.96 -14.92 15.74
CA PHE A 365 21.81 -15.80 15.58
C PHE A 365 22.21 -17.26 15.32
N ALA A 366 23.33 -17.51 14.64
CA ALA A 366 23.88 -18.86 14.52
C ALA A 366 24.32 -19.43 15.89
N LYS A 367 24.91 -18.61 16.76
CA LYS A 367 25.27 -19.01 18.12
C LYS A 367 24.04 -19.20 19.01
N LEU A 368 23.01 -18.35 18.88
CA LEU A 368 21.73 -18.53 19.59
C LEU A 368 21.03 -19.83 19.15
N LEU A 369 21.06 -20.16 17.86
CA LEU A 369 20.56 -21.45 17.38
C LEU A 369 21.29 -22.63 18.04
N ASN A 370 22.62 -22.55 18.16
CA ASN A 370 23.41 -23.59 18.82
C ASN A 370 23.04 -23.74 20.31
N LYS A 371 22.74 -22.64 21.01
CA LYS A 371 22.28 -22.67 22.40
C LYS A 371 20.87 -23.25 22.56
N MET A 372 19.95 -22.87 21.67
CA MET A 372 18.55 -23.31 21.67
C MET A 372 18.37 -24.76 21.20
N GLY A 373 19.24 -25.22 20.30
CA GLY A 373 19.14 -26.50 19.59
C GLY A 373 18.31 -26.40 18.30
N THR A 374 18.73 -27.12 17.26
CA THR A 374 18.10 -27.03 15.93
C THR A 374 16.68 -27.60 15.91
N ASP A 375 16.44 -28.68 16.64
CA ASP A 375 15.13 -29.35 16.62
C ASP A 375 14.08 -28.53 17.40
N THR A 376 14.53 -27.87 18.46
CA THR A 376 13.75 -26.84 19.17
C THR A 376 13.37 -25.71 18.22
N PHE A 377 14.33 -25.15 17.46
CA PHE A 377 14.04 -24.07 16.52
C PHE A 377 13.08 -24.52 15.40
N LYS A 378 13.24 -25.75 14.88
CA LYS A 378 12.28 -26.31 13.91
C LYS A 378 10.86 -26.37 14.48
N THR A 379 10.72 -26.76 15.74
CA THR A 379 9.43 -26.76 16.44
C THR A 379 8.84 -25.35 16.53
N TYR A 380 9.65 -24.32 16.77
CA TYR A 380 9.17 -22.93 16.72
C TYR A 380 8.74 -22.51 15.32
N LEU A 381 9.51 -22.83 14.27
CA LEU A 381 9.09 -22.55 12.89
C LEU A 381 7.70 -23.15 12.59
N ASP A 382 7.45 -24.38 13.06
CA ASP A 382 6.15 -25.03 12.92
C ASP A 382 5.05 -24.37 13.77
N LYS A 383 5.35 -23.95 15.00
CA LYS A 383 4.42 -23.22 15.88
C LYS A 383 4.05 -21.83 15.32
N PHE A 384 4.99 -21.16 14.66
CA PHE A 384 4.75 -19.89 13.96
C PHE A 384 4.06 -20.07 12.60
N GLY A 385 3.83 -21.31 12.17
CA GLY A 385 3.05 -21.63 10.96
C GLY A 385 3.83 -21.56 9.65
N PHE A 386 5.17 -21.48 9.69
CA PHE A 386 5.96 -21.47 8.46
C PHE A 386 5.94 -22.82 7.73
N GLY A 387 6.02 -22.78 6.40
CA GLY A 387 5.87 -23.95 5.55
C GLY A 387 4.41 -24.40 5.35
N LYS A 388 3.44 -23.64 5.88
CA LYS A 388 1.99 -23.89 5.74
C LYS A 388 1.28 -22.64 5.26
N LYS A 389 0.17 -22.82 4.56
CA LYS A 389 -0.74 -21.72 4.19
C LYS A 389 -1.34 -21.09 5.45
N THR A 390 -1.53 -19.78 5.44
CA THR A 390 -2.15 -19.01 6.53
C THR A 390 -3.67 -19.11 6.53
N GLY A 391 -4.29 -19.35 5.36
CA GLY A 391 -5.73 -19.48 5.24
C GLY A 391 -6.47 -18.17 4.97
N ILE A 392 -5.78 -17.14 4.45
CA ILE A 392 -6.34 -15.82 4.06
C ILE A 392 -7.51 -15.88 3.04
N ALA A 393 -7.82 -17.07 2.55
CA ALA A 393 -8.95 -17.37 1.67
C ALA A 393 -8.89 -16.71 0.28
N LEU A 394 -7.69 -16.30 -0.15
CA LEU A 394 -7.39 -15.82 -1.49
C LEU A 394 -6.86 -16.97 -2.38
N PRO A 395 -7.03 -16.88 -3.72
CA PRO A 395 -6.52 -17.88 -4.65
C PRO A 395 -5.00 -18.08 -4.54
N ASN A 396 -4.53 -19.27 -4.94
CA ASN A 396 -3.10 -19.57 -5.16
C ASN A 396 -2.12 -19.31 -4.01
N GLU A 397 -2.61 -19.16 -2.77
CA GLU A 397 -1.75 -18.94 -1.60
C GLU A 397 -0.58 -19.93 -1.53
N THR A 398 0.64 -19.40 -1.45
CA THR A 398 1.86 -20.22 -1.35
C THR A 398 2.19 -20.56 0.10
N SER A 399 2.75 -21.76 0.31
CA SER A 399 3.20 -22.21 1.64
C SER A 399 4.67 -21.87 1.93
N GLY A 400 5.40 -21.34 0.94
CA GLY A 400 6.87 -21.30 1.01
C GLY A 400 7.49 -22.70 1.15
N LYS A 401 8.77 -22.75 1.50
CA LYS A 401 9.50 -24.00 1.72
C LYS A 401 10.61 -23.80 2.76
N ILE A 402 10.45 -24.46 3.91
CA ILE A 402 11.49 -24.56 4.94
C ILE A 402 12.50 -25.63 4.55
N LEU A 403 13.74 -25.23 4.26
CA LEU A 403 14.86 -26.15 4.09
C LEU A 403 15.53 -26.41 5.45
N TYR A 404 15.63 -27.67 5.85
CA TYR A 404 16.11 -28.04 7.20
C TYR A 404 16.79 -29.42 7.26
N ASN A 405 17.20 -29.96 6.12
CA ASN A 405 17.75 -31.31 6.00
C ASN A 405 19.26 -31.32 6.31
N TYR A 406 20.01 -30.34 5.82
CA TYR A 406 21.46 -30.26 5.99
C TYR A 406 21.86 -29.28 7.11
N PRO A 407 23.00 -29.50 7.80
CA PRO A 407 23.45 -28.61 8.87
C PRO A 407 23.51 -27.13 8.49
N ILE A 408 23.95 -26.82 7.26
CA ILE A 408 24.00 -25.46 6.77
C ILE A 408 22.61 -24.83 6.63
N GLU A 409 21.62 -25.58 6.14
CA GLU A 409 20.23 -25.08 5.99
C GLU A 409 19.60 -24.74 7.34
N LYS A 410 19.90 -25.54 8.38
CA LYS A 410 19.44 -25.29 9.75
C LYS A 410 19.96 -23.94 10.26
N VAL A 411 21.24 -23.64 9.96
CA VAL A 411 21.88 -22.37 10.34
C VAL A 411 21.41 -21.23 9.46
N THR A 412 21.32 -21.37 8.13
CA THR A 412 20.91 -20.26 7.26
C THR A 412 19.46 -19.84 7.47
N THR A 413 18.59 -20.80 7.83
CA THR A 413 17.18 -20.53 8.12
C THR A 413 17.01 -19.58 9.31
N VAL A 414 17.90 -19.58 10.31
CA VAL A 414 17.78 -18.70 11.49
C VAL A 414 17.89 -17.21 11.14
N PHE A 415 18.51 -16.89 10.02
CA PHE A 415 18.60 -15.53 9.48
C PHE A 415 17.92 -15.40 8.11
N GLY A 416 17.03 -16.34 7.78
CA GLY A 416 16.09 -16.25 6.66
C GLY A 416 16.69 -16.51 5.28
N GLN A 417 17.78 -17.26 5.18
CA GLN A 417 18.42 -17.63 3.91
C GLN A 417 18.29 -19.14 3.63
N GLY A 418 18.15 -19.49 2.35
CA GLY A 418 17.93 -20.85 1.84
C GLY A 418 16.49 -21.37 2.00
N THR A 419 15.68 -20.73 2.85
CA THR A 419 14.28 -21.06 3.10
C THR A 419 13.39 -19.96 2.52
N THR A 420 12.25 -20.33 1.93
CA THR A 420 11.28 -19.36 1.41
C THR A 420 10.01 -19.28 2.25
N VAL A 421 9.43 -18.08 2.31
CA VAL A 421 8.16 -17.78 2.97
C VAL A 421 7.30 -16.88 2.10
N SER A 422 6.02 -16.73 2.42
CA SER A 422 5.15 -15.67 1.88
C SER A 422 5.12 -14.45 2.81
N MET A 423 4.71 -13.29 2.27
CA MET A 423 4.49 -12.10 3.08
C MET A 423 3.40 -12.33 4.13
N MET A 424 2.34 -13.08 3.79
CA MET A 424 1.28 -13.44 4.74
C MET A 424 1.79 -14.29 5.92
N GLN A 425 2.70 -15.23 5.70
CA GLN A 425 3.31 -16.00 6.80
C GLN A 425 4.09 -15.10 7.76
N MET A 426 4.81 -14.10 7.24
CA MET A 426 5.53 -13.13 8.07
C MET A 426 4.58 -12.23 8.86
N ILE A 427 3.48 -11.77 8.25
CA ILE A 427 2.43 -10.99 8.95
C ILE A 427 1.76 -11.82 10.05
N GLN A 428 1.38 -13.06 9.76
CA GLN A 428 0.83 -13.99 10.74
C GLN A 428 1.81 -14.17 11.91
N ALA A 429 3.08 -14.49 11.64
CA ALA A 429 4.07 -14.70 12.70
C ALA A 429 4.34 -13.42 13.52
N ALA A 430 4.38 -12.26 12.86
CA ALA A 430 4.54 -10.96 13.52
C ALA A 430 3.36 -10.61 14.44
N SER A 431 2.14 -11.04 14.11
CA SER A 431 0.97 -10.84 15.00
C SER A 431 1.17 -11.47 16.37
N ALA A 432 1.89 -12.61 16.48
CA ALA A 432 2.21 -13.21 17.77
C ALA A 432 3.18 -12.33 18.59
N ILE A 433 4.13 -11.66 17.92
CA ILE A 433 5.04 -10.73 18.59
C ILE A 433 4.30 -9.47 19.02
N ALA A 434 3.37 -8.99 18.20
CA ALA A 434 2.61 -7.77 18.43
C ALA A 434 1.43 -7.93 19.40
N SER A 435 0.82 -9.12 19.48
CA SER A 435 -0.37 -9.43 20.28
C SER A 435 -0.07 -10.43 21.40
N ASP A 436 0.98 -10.14 22.17
CA ASP A 436 1.34 -10.81 23.43
C ASP A 436 1.36 -12.35 23.35
N GLY A 437 1.99 -12.85 22.30
CA GLY A 437 2.19 -14.27 22.04
C GLY A 437 1.01 -14.96 21.34
N THR A 438 -0.09 -14.26 21.07
CA THR A 438 -1.26 -14.82 20.37
C THR A 438 -1.19 -14.54 18.88
N MET A 439 -0.98 -15.59 18.09
CA MET A 439 -0.89 -15.53 16.64
C MET A 439 -2.30 -15.50 16.01
N LYS A 440 -2.55 -14.56 15.10
CA LYS A 440 -3.83 -14.37 14.39
C LYS A 440 -3.73 -14.85 12.95
N GLU A 441 -4.79 -15.48 12.44
CA GLU A 441 -4.88 -15.76 11.00
C GLU A 441 -5.19 -14.45 10.25
N PRO A 442 -4.41 -14.07 9.22
CA PRO A 442 -4.70 -12.90 8.42
C PRO A 442 -5.95 -13.11 7.58
N TYR A 443 -6.83 -12.12 7.47
CA TYR A 443 -8.03 -12.17 6.63
C TYR A 443 -8.37 -10.83 5.99
N VAL A 444 -9.06 -10.90 4.84
CA VAL A 444 -9.42 -9.74 4.00
C VAL A 444 -10.93 -9.51 3.86
N VAL A 445 -11.77 -10.52 4.15
CA VAL A 445 -13.23 -10.41 4.09
C VAL A 445 -13.78 -10.26 5.50
N SER A 446 -14.38 -9.11 5.79
CA SER A 446 -15.00 -8.79 7.08
C SER A 446 -16.41 -9.38 7.19
N SER A 447 -17.28 -9.16 6.20
CA SER A 447 -18.64 -9.70 6.19
C SER A 447 -19.14 -9.97 4.78
N VAL A 448 -20.15 -10.84 4.67
CA VAL A 448 -20.91 -11.08 3.44
C VAL A 448 -22.39 -10.85 3.72
N LYS A 449 -23.03 -9.97 2.95
CA LYS A 449 -24.42 -9.58 3.14
C LYS A 449 -25.27 -9.96 1.94
N ASP A 450 -26.40 -10.61 2.19
CA ASP A 450 -27.41 -10.91 1.17
C ASP A 450 -28.43 -9.76 1.10
N PRO A 451 -28.43 -8.93 0.04
CA PRO A 451 -29.38 -7.80 -0.06
C PRO A 451 -30.82 -8.26 -0.24
N ASN A 452 -31.06 -9.51 -0.65
CA ASN A 452 -32.40 -10.06 -0.89
C ASN A 452 -33.09 -10.49 0.43
N THR A 453 -32.31 -10.91 1.44
CA THR A 453 -32.83 -11.38 2.73
C THR A 453 -32.49 -10.47 3.90
N GLY A 454 -31.46 -9.62 3.75
CA GLY A 454 -30.86 -8.84 4.83
C GLY A 454 -29.94 -9.64 5.76
N GLU A 455 -29.68 -10.92 5.46
CA GLU A 455 -28.79 -11.77 6.25
C GLU A 455 -27.33 -11.35 6.05
N GLU A 456 -26.59 -11.19 7.14
CA GLU A 456 -25.17 -10.84 7.14
C GLU A 456 -24.37 -11.88 7.91
N THR A 457 -23.26 -12.34 7.32
CA THR A 457 -22.34 -13.30 7.93
C THR A 457 -20.99 -12.65 8.17
N ASP A 458 -20.65 -12.45 9.44
CA ASP A 458 -19.36 -11.87 9.85
C ASP A 458 -18.25 -12.91 9.93
N THR A 459 -17.07 -12.53 9.44
CA THR A 459 -15.82 -13.24 9.69
C THR A 459 -15.35 -12.93 11.11
N LYS A 460 -15.17 -13.97 11.92
CA LYS A 460 -14.61 -13.83 13.26
C LYS A 460 -13.09 -13.94 13.21
N THR A 461 -12.40 -13.12 14.01
CA THR A 461 -10.97 -13.29 14.29
C THR A 461 -10.66 -14.73 14.70
N LYS A 462 -9.67 -15.34 14.03
CA LYS A 462 -9.20 -16.70 14.32
C LYS A 462 -7.80 -16.65 14.93
N ILE A 463 -7.59 -17.51 15.92
CA ILE A 463 -6.30 -17.69 16.57
C ILE A 463 -5.58 -18.83 15.86
N ALA A 464 -4.49 -18.51 15.16
CA ALA A 464 -3.64 -19.48 14.47
C ALA A 464 -2.76 -20.30 15.45
N GLY A 465 -2.50 -19.74 16.64
CA GLY A 465 -1.73 -20.42 17.68
C GLY A 465 -1.23 -19.49 18.77
N LYS A 466 -0.46 -20.05 19.70
CA LYS A 466 0.27 -19.31 20.75
C LYS A 466 1.73 -19.78 20.79
N PRO A 467 2.58 -19.33 19.84
CA PRO A 467 3.92 -19.89 19.69
C PRO A 467 4.86 -19.55 20.84
N ILE A 468 4.65 -18.42 21.52
CA ILE A 468 5.49 -17.88 22.59
C ILE A 468 4.64 -17.30 23.72
N SER A 469 5.25 -17.04 24.88
CA SER A 469 4.59 -16.34 25.98
C SER A 469 4.41 -14.83 25.72
N ALA A 470 3.49 -14.20 26.47
CA ALA A 470 3.31 -12.74 26.45
C ALA A 470 4.58 -11.99 26.90
N GLU A 471 5.29 -12.52 27.91
CA GLU A 471 6.54 -11.95 28.39
C GLU A 471 7.63 -12.01 27.31
N THR A 472 7.73 -13.14 26.60
CA THR A 472 8.65 -13.31 25.46
C THR A 472 8.31 -12.33 24.35
N ALA A 473 7.03 -12.17 24.00
CA ALA A 473 6.59 -11.23 22.98
C ALA A 473 7.00 -9.80 23.35
N LYS A 474 6.75 -9.36 24.59
CA LYS A 474 7.17 -8.05 25.09
C LYS A 474 8.69 -7.88 25.03
N LYS A 475 9.48 -8.81 25.57
CA LYS A 475 10.95 -8.77 25.54
C LYS A 475 11.49 -8.70 24.11
N THR A 476 10.83 -9.41 23.18
CA THR A 476 11.18 -9.34 21.75
C THR A 476 10.93 -7.94 21.21
N ARG A 477 9.77 -7.32 21.49
CA ARG A 477 9.48 -5.93 21.08
C ARG A 477 10.49 -4.94 21.67
N ASP A 478 10.87 -5.11 22.94
CA ASP A 478 11.86 -4.27 23.63
C ASP A 478 13.23 -4.32 22.91
N GLU A 479 13.72 -5.52 22.57
CA GLU A 479 15.00 -5.65 21.83
C GLU A 479 14.89 -5.19 20.37
N LEU A 480 13.72 -5.32 19.74
CA LEU A 480 13.47 -4.76 18.40
C LEU A 480 13.34 -3.24 18.37
N LYS A 481 12.95 -2.60 19.48
CA LYS A 481 13.01 -1.14 19.64
C LYS A 481 14.46 -0.67 19.61
N ASN A 482 15.39 -1.41 20.23
CA ASN A 482 16.83 -1.12 20.18
C ASN A 482 17.41 -1.19 18.76
N VAL A 483 16.83 -1.97 17.85
CA VAL A 483 17.24 -1.96 16.43
C VAL A 483 17.00 -0.59 15.79
N ILE A 484 16.01 0.16 16.27
CA ILE A 484 15.62 1.47 15.75
C ILE A 484 16.36 2.59 16.49
N SER A 485 16.36 2.56 17.82
CA SER A 485 16.87 3.66 18.67
C SER A 485 18.27 3.42 19.25
N GLY A 486 18.77 2.20 19.21
CA GLY A 486 20.06 1.83 19.79
C GLY A 486 21.25 2.44 19.06
N GLU A 487 22.38 2.58 19.75
CA GLU A 487 23.59 3.20 19.21
C GLU A 487 24.07 2.50 17.94
N HIS A 488 23.94 1.18 17.86
CA HIS A 488 24.40 0.36 16.75
C HIS A 488 23.26 -0.19 15.88
N GLY A 489 22.04 0.31 16.07
CA GLY A 489 20.84 -0.15 15.39
C GLY A 489 20.89 0.04 13.87
N THR A 490 20.60 -1.03 13.12
CA THR A 490 20.48 -0.97 11.65
C THR A 490 19.18 -0.31 11.16
N GLY A 491 18.22 -0.07 12.05
CA GLY A 491 16.87 0.39 11.73
C GLY A 491 16.62 1.88 11.98
N LYS A 492 17.67 2.70 12.21
CA LYS A 492 17.53 4.13 12.53
C LYS A 492 16.71 4.93 11.52
N LEU A 493 16.77 4.57 10.23
CA LEU A 493 15.98 5.18 9.16
C LEU A 493 14.46 5.02 9.34
N TYR A 494 14.03 4.06 10.17
CA TYR A 494 12.63 3.74 10.42
C TYR A 494 12.10 4.36 11.73
N ALA A 495 12.87 5.24 12.35
CA ALA A 495 12.42 6.02 13.50
C ALA A 495 11.33 7.00 13.05
N ILE A 496 10.20 7.01 13.76
CA ILE A 496 9.09 7.92 13.48
C ILE A 496 8.97 8.88 14.66
N PRO A 497 9.17 10.19 14.47
CA PRO A 497 9.05 11.17 15.54
C PRO A 497 7.71 11.04 16.28
N GLY A 498 7.78 10.86 17.59
CA GLY A 498 6.62 10.70 18.48
C GLY A 498 6.03 9.29 18.55
N TYR A 499 6.53 8.30 17.82
CA TYR A 499 6.09 6.91 17.95
C TYR A 499 7.28 5.98 18.17
N ASP A 500 7.19 5.17 19.22
CA ASP A 500 8.12 4.06 19.39
C ASP A 500 7.84 2.98 18.35
N VAL A 501 8.83 2.67 17.53
CA VAL A 501 8.76 1.62 16.51
C VAL A 501 9.63 0.45 16.97
N ALA A 502 9.08 -0.76 16.90
CA ALA A 502 9.84 -2.00 17.03
C ALA A 502 9.87 -2.68 15.67
N GLY A 503 11.05 -3.08 15.18
CA GLY A 503 11.12 -3.73 13.87
C GLY A 503 12.48 -4.25 13.50
N LYS A 504 12.57 -4.87 12.32
CA LYS A 504 13.81 -5.38 11.77
C LYS A 504 13.92 -5.08 10.28
N THR A 505 15.11 -4.64 9.88
CA THR A 505 15.53 -4.56 8.48
C THR A 505 15.89 -5.94 7.94
N GLY A 506 15.61 -6.16 6.67
CA GLY A 506 15.97 -7.34 5.90
C GLY A 506 16.75 -6.95 4.65
N THR A 507 17.86 -7.64 4.41
CA THR A 507 18.57 -7.64 3.13
C THR A 507 18.76 -9.09 2.75
N SER A 508 17.98 -9.55 1.77
CA SER A 508 17.98 -10.94 1.33
C SER A 508 18.67 -11.07 -0.02
N GLN A 509 19.53 -12.08 -0.14
CA GLN A 509 20.22 -12.37 -1.40
C GLN A 509 19.28 -13.08 -2.36
N ILE A 510 19.39 -12.78 -3.65
CA ILE A 510 18.54 -13.39 -4.67
C ILE A 510 19.32 -14.52 -5.35
N PRO A 511 18.82 -15.77 -5.37
CA PRO A 511 19.47 -16.83 -6.12
C PRO A 511 19.35 -16.55 -7.63
N ASP A 512 20.48 -16.59 -8.34
CA ASP A 512 20.53 -16.51 -9.79
C ASP A 512 20.12 -17.87 -10.38
N PRO A 513 18.98 -17.95 -11.09
CA PRO A 513 18.50 -19.22 -11.64
C PRO A 513 19.43 -19.81 -12.70
N LYS A 514 20.35 -19.01 -13.29
CA LYS A 514 21.29 -19.50 -14.31
C LYS A 514 22.53 -20.14 -13.71
N THR A 515 23.02 -19.60 -12.60
CA THR A 515 24.28 -20.03 -11.98
C THR A 515 24.09 -20.87 -10.72
N GLY A 516 22.89 -20.84 -10.14
CA GLY A 516 22.59 -21.48 -8.85
C GLY A 516 23.29 -20.83 -7.65
N LYS A 517 23.97 -19.70 -7.85
CA LYS A 517 24.63 -18.90 -6.82
C LYS A 517 23.80 -17.65 -6.52
N TYR A 518 24.09 -16.95 -5.43
CA TYR A 518 23.47 -15.66 -5.17
C TYR A 518 23.98 -14.58 -6.14
N MET A 519 23.07 -13.72 -6.59
CA MET A 519 23.40 -12.55 -7.40
C MET A 519 24.28 -11.56 -6.62
N THR A 520 25.10 -10.81 -7.35
CA THR A 520 26.03 -9.80 -6.79
C THR A 520 25.75 -8.42 -7.37
N GLY A 521 26.13 -7.35 -6.66
CA GLY A 521 25.89 -5.95 -7.06
C GLY A 521 24.91 -5.25 -6.14
N ALA A 522 25.00 -3.92 -6.03
CA ALA A 522 24.30 -3.12 -5.02
C ALA A 522 22.76 -3.30 -5.05
N ASP A 523 22.21 -3.52 -6.24
CA ASP A 523 20.76 -3.60 -6.45
C ASP A 523 20.22 -5.04 -6.36
N ASN A 524 21.07 -6.07 -6.34
CA ASN A 524 20.63 -7.46 -6.50
C ASN A 524 20.17 -8.15 -5.21
N TYR A 525 19.29 -7.47 -4.47
CA TYR A 525 18.74 -7.91 -3.19
C TYR A 525 17.23 -7.66 -3.10
N ILE A 526 16.60 -8.33 -2.14
CA ILE A 526 15.29 -7.94 -1.60
C ILE A 526 15.55 -7.16 -0.32
N PHE A 527 15.31 -5.85 -0.37
CA PHE A 527 15.33 -4.99 0.81
C PHE A 527 13.96 -5.04 1.46
N SER A 528 13.91 -5.04 2.79
CA SER A 528 12.63 -5.11 3.48
C SER A 528 12.71 -4.53 4.88
N PHE A 529 11.54 -4.21 5.42
CA PHE A 529 11.38 -3.84 6.81
C PHE A 529 10.03 -4.30 7.32
N LEU A 530 10.07 -5.09 8.39
CA LEU A 530 8.90 -5.47 9.15
C LEU A 530 8.94 -4.70 10.47
N GLY A 531 7.97 -3.82 10.66
CA GLY A 531 7.87 -2.98 11.84
C GLY A 531 6.46 -2.95 12.42
N MET A 532 6.38 -2.63 13.69
CA MET A 532 5.15 -2.51 14.45
C MET A 532 5.19 -1.30 15.36
N ALA A 533 4.07 -0.61 15.49
CA ALA A 533 3.98 0.59 16.30
C ALA A 533 2.56 0.80 16.88
N PRO A 534 2.45 1.44 18.06
CA PRO A 534 3.54 1.73 19.01
C PRO A 534 4.21 0.43 19.55
N ALA A 535 5.50 0.48 19.90
CA ALA A 535 6.27 -0.72 20.25
C ALA A 535 5.69 -1.50 21.46
N ASP A 536 5.20 -0.79 22.48
CA ASP A 536 4.73 -1.42 23.72
C ASP A 536 3.40 -2.16 23.55
N ASN A 537 2.46 -1.54 22.83
CA ASN A 537 1.15 -2.09 22.46
C ASN A 537 0.88 -1.77 20.98
N PRO A 538 1.37 -2.61 20.05
CA PRO A 538 1.22 -2.36 18.64
C PRO A 538 -0.23 -2.35 18.18
N GLU A 539 -0.60 -1.29 17.47
CA GLU A 539 -1.89 -1.16 16.79
C GLU A 539 -1.77 -1.54 15.31
N LEU A 540 -0.57 -1.42 14.75
CA LEU A 540 -0.27 -1.75 13.36
C LEU A 540 1.00 -2.57 13.25
N VAL A 541 0.97 -3.58 12.38
CA VAL A 541 2.14 -4.24 11.81
C VAL A 541 2.19 -3.89 10.33
N ILE A 542 3.33 -3.36 9.88
CA ILE A 542 3.56 -3.07 8.47
C ILE A 542 4.77 -3.87 8.00
N TYR A 543 4.62 -4.55 6.88
CA TYR A 543 5.72 -5.23 6.21
C TYR A 543 5.87 -4.71 4.79
N VAL A 544 7.04 -4.16 4.47
CA VAL A 544 7.40 -3.67 3.14
C VAL A 544 8.57 -4.48 2.60
N THR A 545 8.50 -4.88 1.33
CA THR A 545 9.61 -5.49 0.59
C THR A 545 9.80 -4.79 -0.75
N MET A 546 11.05 -4.63 -1.16
CA MET A 546 11.44 -4.01 -2.42
C MET A 546 12.56 -4.84 -3.05
N GLN A 547 12.25 -5.49 -4.16
CA GLN A 547 13.16 -6.34 -4.91
C GLN A 547 13.80 -5.54 -6.04
N GLN A 548 15.14 -5.52 -6.05
CA GLN A 548 15.93 -4.91 -7.10
C GLN A 548 15.55 -3.46 -7.45
N PRO A 549 15.58 -2.53 -6.48
CA PRO A 549 15.47 -1.10 -6.78
C PRO A 549 16.68 -0.59 -7.56
N GLN A 550 16.45 0.38 -8.43
CA GLN A 550 17.50 1.18 -9.07
C GLN A 550 17.99 2.22 -8.08
N LEU A 551 19.19 2.02 -7.55
CA LEU A 551 19.83 2.93 -6.60
C LEU A 551 20.83 3.83 -7.32
N SER A 552 20.90 5.10 -6.94
CA SER A 552 21.83 6.08 -7.52
C SER A 552 22.65 6.80 -6.46
N GLY A 553 23.93 7.08 -6.75
CA GLY A 553 24.82 7.79 -5.83
C GLY A 553 25.02 7.03 -4.51
N SER A 554 24.73 7.71 -3.40
CA SER A 554 24.83 7.15 -2.03
C SER A 554 23.55 6.49 -1.53
N GLN A 555 22.52 6.35 -2.38
CA GLN A 555 21.24 5.79 -1.96
C GLN A 555 21.36 4.33 -1.52
N THR A 556 20.63 3.95 -0.48
CA THR A 556 20.57 2.56 -0.02
C THR A 556 19.17 1.96 -0.18
N GLY A 557 19.08 0.63 -0.32
CA GLY A 557 17.78 -0.04 -0.34
C GLY A 557 17.00 0.10 0.97
N GLY A 558 17.70 0.33 2.09
CA GLY A 558 17.07 0.65 3.38
C GLY A 558 16.37 2.00 3.36
N GLU A 559 16.97 3.02 2.73
CA GLU A 559 16.32 4.33 2.53
C GLU A 559 15.07 4.20 1.65
N ALA A 560 15.18 3.48 0.53
CA ALA A 560 14.07 3.29 -0.40
C ALA A 560 12.84 2.64 0.27
N VAL A 561 13.06 1.64 1.14
CA VAL A 561 11.99 0.99 1.90
C VAL A 561 11.43 1.90 3.01
N SER A 562 12.27 2.73 3.65
CA SER A 562 11.84 3.68 4.68
C SER A 562 10.92 4.78 4.13
N GLU A 563 11.10 5.17 2.86
CA GLU A 563 10.23 6.12 2.16
C GLU A 563 8.81 5.56 1.95
N VAL A 564 8.60 4.24 2.07
CA VAL A 564 7.27 3.63 2.14
C VAL A 564 6.81 3.49 3.58
N PHE A 565 7.59 2.82 4.43
CA PHE A 565 7.15 2.44 5.77
C PHE A 565 6.80 3.65 6.65
N ASN A 566 7.69 4.65 6.73
CA ASN A 566 7.54 5.77 7.66
C ASN A 566 6.26 6.60 7.43
N PRO A 567 5.99 7.13 6.22
CA PRO A 567 4.79 7.92 5.99
C PRO A 567 3.52 7.09 6.15
N VAL A 568 3.50 5.83 5.69
CA VAL A 568 2.31 4.97 5.83
C VAL A 568 2.03 4.69 7.31
N MET A 569 3.04 4.28 8.09
CA MET A 569 2.88 4.03 9.53
C MET A 569 2.40 5.29 10.26
N LYS A 570 3.11 6.42 10.06
CA LYS A 570 2.79 7.69 10.74
C LYS A 570 1.38 8.18 10.43
N ASN A 571 1.01 8.23 9.14
CA ASN A 571 -0.29 8.73 8.73
C ASN A 571 -1.42 7.81 9.19
N SER A 572 -1.18 6.49 9.19
CA SER A 572 -2.17 5.51 9.66
C SER A 572 -2.41 5.63 11.17
N LEU A 573 -1.35 5.73 11.98
CA LEU A 573 -1.48 5.93 13.43
C LEU A 573 -2.19 7.24 13.77
N GLN A 574 -1.84 8.34 13.09
CA GLN A 574 -2.51 9.63 13.25
C GLN A 574 -3.99 9.56 12.85
N TYR A 575 -4.31 8.88 11.75
CA TYR A 575 -5.68 8.67 11.30
C TYR A 575 -6.51 7.84 12.28
N MET A 576 -5.90 6.82 12.88
CA MET A 576 -6.50 5.99 13.93
C MET A 576 -6.61 6.71 15.29
N ASN A 577 -6.23 7.99 15.37
CA ASN A 577 -6.17 8.78 16.59
C ASN A 577 -5.28 8.15 17.69
N ILE A 578 -4.30 7.33 17.28
CA ILE A 578 -3.26 6.87 18.18
C ILE A 578 -2.35 8.05 18.43
N LYS A 579 -2.38 8.57 19.66
CA LYS A 579 -1.56 9.71 20.01
C LYS A 579 -0.10 9.31 19.88
N PRO A 580 0.76 10.18 19.33
CA PRO A 580 2.18 10.07 19.58
C PRO A 580 2.38 9.85 21.09
N GLY A 581 3.31 8.98 21.45
CA GLY A 581 3.81 8.96 22.82
C GLY A 581 4.25 10.37 23.20
N ASP A 582 4.56 10.60 24.48
CA ASP A 582 5.29 11.81 24.85
C ASP A 582 6.61 11.80 24.07
N ALA A 583 6.61 12.39 22.87
CA ALA A 583 7.83 12.84 22.20
C ALA A 583 8.54 13.60 23.30
N GLU A 584 9.69 13.10 23.76
CA GLU A 584 10.38 13.62 24.94
C GLU A 584 10.16 15.12 24.97
N LYS A 585 9.25 15.56 25.85
CA LYS A 585 9.09 16.99 26.06
C LYS A 585 10.45 17.33 26.62
N LEU A 586 11.31 17.96 25.79
CA LEU A 586 12.54 18.57 26.27
C LEU A 586 12.15 19.24 27.57
N ALA A 587 12.70 18.75 28.69
CA ALA A 587 12.13 19.06 29.99
C ALA A 587 12.02 20.58 30.11
N SER A 588 10.83 21.07 30.45
CA SER A 588 10.66 22.51 30.62
C SER A 588 11.34 22.92 31.92
N GLU A 589 12.17 23.95 31.86
CA GLU A 589 12.88 24.50 32.99
C GLU A 589 12.51 25.97 33.17
N LYS A 590 12.45 26.40 34.43
CA LYS A 590 12.23 27.81 34.75
C LYS A 590 13.55 28.56 34.69
N VAL A 591 13.57 29.69 33.98
CA VAL A 591 14.76 30.54 33.93
C VAL A 591 15.08 31.06 35.34
N PRO A 592 16.28 30.80 35.87
CA PRO A 592 16.66 31.26 37.20
C PRO A 592 16.83 32.78 37.25
N VAL A 593 16.82 33.35 38.46
CA VAL A 593 17.15 34.77 38.68
C VAL A 593 18.67 34.95 38.59
N LEU A 594 19.14 35.68 37.59
CA LEU A 594 20.57 35.82 37.27
C LEU A 594 21.10 37.24 37.46
N ALA A 595 20.22 38.25 37.54
CA ALA A 595 20.60 39.63 37.80
C ALA A 595 21.39 39.77 39.12
N GLY A 596 22.46 40.57 39.08
CA GLY A 596 23.37 40.82 40.21
C GLY A 596 24.47 39.78 40.42
N LYS A 597 24.41 38.63 39.74
CA LYS A 597 25.43 37.57 39.81
C LYS A 597 26.65 37.90 38.94
N THR A 598 27.78 37.29 39.26
CA THR A 598 28.95 37.30 38.37
C THR A 598 28.71 36.44 37.13
N ILE A 599 29.47 36.69 36.06
CA ILE A 599 29.34 35.93 34.79
C ILE A 599 29.54 34.42 35.02
N ASP A 600 30.53 34.02 35.82
CA ASP A 600 30.85 32.61 36.04
C ASP A 600 29.77 31.90 36.85
N GLU A 601 29.22 32.56 37.88
CA GLU A 601 28.08 32.05 38.64
C GLU A 601 26.84 31.90 37.76
N ALA A 602 26.55 32.90 36.92
CA ALA A 602 25.40 32.87 36.04
C ALA A 602 25.52 31.77 34.98
N LYS A 603 26.70 31.62 34.34
CA LYS A 603 26.96 30.54 33.39
C LYS A 603 26.79 29.16 34.02
N LYS A 604 27.29 28.98 35.24
CA LYS A 604 27.15 27.72 35.98
C LYS A 604 25.68 27.40 36.25
N ILE A 605 24.94 28.35 36.81
CA ILE A 605 23.51 28.17 37.14
C ILE A 605 22.68 27.84 35.89
N VAL A 606 22.94 28.50 34.76
CA VAL A 606 22.22 28.26 33.50
C VAL A 606 22.57 26.88 32.92
N LYS A 607 23.86 26.49 32.92
CA LYS A 607 24.30 25.17 32.46
C LYS A 607 23.82 24.02 33.34
N ASP A 608 23.82 24.20 34.66
CA ASP A 608 23.30 23.22 35.64
C ASP A 608 21.79 22.95 35.43
N LYS A 609 21.09 23.87 34.76
CA LYS A 609 19.70 23.75 34.33
C LYS A 609 19.49 23.21 32.92
N GLY A 610 20.56 22.77 32.24
CA GLY A 610 20.50 22.29 30.87
C GLY A 610 20.16 23.37 29.84
N LEU A 611 20.41 24.64 30.17
CA LEU A 611 20.19 25.80 29.30
C LEU A 611 21.53 26.35 28.79
N GLU A 612 21.50 27.15 27.72
CA GLU A 612 22.72 27.69 27.09
C GLU A 612 22.92 29.17 27.45
N PRO A 613 23.96 29.56 28.21
CA PRO A 613 24.20 30.95 28.55
C PRO A 613 24.94 31.70 27.43
N ILE A 614 24.34 32.80 26.97
CA ILE A 614 24.97 33.74 26.03
C ILE A 614 25.29 35.04 26.77
N ILE A 615 26.52 35.53 26.67
CA ILE A 615 26.92 36.81 27.28
C ILE A 615 26.87 37.92 26.25
N VAL A 616 26.24 39.04 26.62
CA VAL A 616 26.22 40.29 25.86
C VAL A 616 26.88 41.37 26.72
N GLY A 617 28.09 41.76 26.32
CA GLY A 617 28.89 42.79 26.95
C GLY A 617 30.12 42.31 27.71
N ASN A 618 30.94 43.27 28.15
CA ASN A 618 32.26 43.04 28.74
C ASN A 618 32.35 43.37 30.25
N GLY A 619 31.22 43.54 30.92
CA GLY A 619 31.13 43.85 32.36
C GLY A 619 31.48 42.67 33.27
N LYS A 620 31.27 42.85 34.57
CA LYS A 620 31.54 41.83 35.61
C LYS A 620 30.28 41.20 36.19
N LYS A 621 29.14 41.87 36.10
CA LYS A 621 27.85 41.40 36.67
C LYS A 621 26.75 41.40 35.65
N ILE A 622 25.79 40.49 35.80
CA ILE A 622 24.59 40.44 34.97
C ILE A 622 23.61 41.52 35.43
N VAL A 623 23.16 42.37 34.51
CA VAL A 623 22.16 43.43 34.77
C VAL A 623 20.78 43.06 34.25
N GLN A 624 20.71 42.32 33.14
CA GLN A 624 19.46 41.87 32.53
C GLN A 624 19.61 40.47 31.94
N GLN A 625 18.47 39.80 31.78
CA GLN A 625 18.39 38.47 31.17
C GLN A 625 17.17 38.38 30.26
N LEU A 626 17.27 37.60 29.19
CA LEU A 626 16.15 37.20 28.34
C LEU A 626 16.30 35.71 27.96
N PRO A 627 15.29 34.86 28.19
CA PRO A 627 13.99 35.18 28.76
C PRO A 627 14.03 35.63 30.24
N GLN A 628 12.97 36.33 30.67
CA GLN A 628 12.86 36.87 32.03
C GLN A 628 12.86 35.76 33.09
N ALA A 629 13.25 36.10 34.32
CA ALA A 629 13.26 35.13 35.41
C ALA A 629 11.86 34.50 35.61
N ASN A 630 11.85 33.19 35.92
CA ASN A 630 10.67 32.33 36.03
C ASN A 630 9.91 32.05 34.73
N ALA A 631 10.35 32.57 33.57
CA ALA A 631 9.82 32.11 32.29
C ALA A 631 10.09 30.60 32.12
N GLU A 632 9.13 29.88 31.55
CA GLU A 632 9.25 28.45 31.30
C GLU A 632 9.77 28.23 29.88
N ILE A 633 10.94 27.59 29.77
CA ILE A 633 11.64 27.38 28.50
C ILE A 633 12.15 25.95 28.38
N MET A 634 12.35 25.46 27.15
CA MET A 634 12.83 24.09 26.92
C MET A 634 14.34 23.97 27.21
N GLN A 635 14.77 22.84 27.77
CA GLN A 635 16.19 22.50 27.84
C GLN A 635 16.87 22.62 26.47
N GLY A 636 18.10 23.12 26.46
CA GLY A 636 18.86 23.47 25.25
C GLY A 636 18.59 24.87 24.69
N GLN A 637 17.58 25.60 25.20
CA GLN A 637 17.35 26.99 24.76
C GLN A 637 18.37 27.99 25.33
N LYS A 638 18.63 29.04 24.56
CA LYS A 638 19.57 30.11 24.90
C LYS A 638 18.95 31.11 25.88
N VAL A 639 19.72 31.49 26.89
CA VAL A 639 19.44 32.58 27.83
C VAL A 639 20.48 33.68 27.60
N ILE A 640 20.04 34.82 27.09
CA ILE A 640 20.87 35.99 26.81
C ILE A 640 21.05 36.78 28.11
N LEU A 641 22.30 37.01 28.51
CA LEU A 641 22.69 37.66 29.75
C LEU A 641 23.46 38.93 29.44
N MET A 642 22.88 40.08 29.73
CA MET A 642 23.53 41.37 29.53
C MET A 642 24.34 41.75 30.77
N THR A 643 25.55 42.25 30.55
CA THR A 643 26.47 42.66 31.63
C THR A 643 26.40 44.16 31.93
N ASP A 644 26.99 44.60 33.05
CA ASP A 644 27.12 46.01 33.47
C ASP A 644 28.21 46.82 32.73
N GLY A 645 28.75 46.29 31.63
CA GLY A 645 29.78 46.93 30.79
C GLY A 645 29.26 47.34 29.41
N ASP A 646 30.18 47.65 28.49
CA ASP A 646 29.83 47.93 27.10
C ASP A 646 29.21 46.69 26.47
N MET A 647 28.10 46.86 25.73
CA MET A 647 27.45 45.75 25.03
C MET A 647 28.37 45.25 23.91
N THR A 648 28.45 43.94 23.75
CA THR A 648 29.23 43.29 22.69
C THR A 648 28.36 42.35 21.86
N ALA A 649 28.61 42.28 20.56
CA ALA A 649 27.87 41.38 19.67
C ALA A 649 28.22 39.92 19.98
N PRO A 650 27.24 39.03 20.27
CA PRO A 650 27.50 37.60 20.36
C PRO A 650 27.75 37.01 18.96
N ASP A 651 28.33 35.81 18.92
CA ASP A 651 28.33 34.99 17.70
C ASP A 651 26.97 34.32 17.55
N MET A 652 26.20 34.78 16.56
CA MET A 652 24.85 34.31 16.30
C MET A 652 24.78 33.35 15.12
N VAL A 653 25.91 32.97 14.50
CA VAL A 653 25.89 32.01 13.38
C VAL A 653 25.25 30.70 13.85
N THR A 654 24.38 30.11 13.01
CA THR A 654 23.50 28.94 13.30
C THR A 654 22.32 29.19 14.22
N TRP A 655 22.12 30.40 14.76
CA TRP A 655 20.99 30.66 15.64
C TRP A 655 19.67 30.76 14.87
N SER A 656 18.57 30.47 15.57
CA SER A 656 17.23 30.79 15.06
C SER A 656 17.04 32.31 14.98
N LYS A 657 16.12 32.76 14.12
CA LYS A 657 15.71 34.18 14.08
C LYS A 657 15.22 34.67 15.46
N ASP A 658 14.49 33.83 16.19
CA ASP A 658 13.93 34.18 17.50
C ASP A 658 15.02 34.39 18.56
N ASP A 659 16.08 33.58 18.55
CA ASP A 659 17.21 33.79 19.46
C ASP A 659 18.01 35.05 19.14
N ALA A 660 18.19 35.37 17.85
CA ALA A 660 18.80 36.63 17.43
C ALA A 660 17.94 37.84 17.82
N LEU A 661 16.61 37.72 17.77
CA LEU A 661 15.68 38.77 18.21
C LEU A 661 15.78 39.05 19.71
N LYS A 662 16.03 38.04 20.56
CA LYS A 662 16.25 38.26 22.00
C LYS A 662 17.46 39.18 22.26
N VAL A 663 18.51 39.09 21.43
CA VAL A 663 19.67 39.98 21.51
C VAL A 663 19.29 41.40 21.09
N SER A 664 18.52 41.55 20.01
CA SER A 664 17.98 42.86 19.58
C SER A 664 17.11 43.50 20.68
N GLU A 665 16.27 42.71 21.33
CA GLU A 665 15.36 43.15 22.40
C GLU A 665 16.14 43.57 23.66
N ILE A 666 17.08 42.74 24.14
CA ILE A 666 17.83 43.05 25.36
C ILE A 666 18.79 44.24 25.20
N THR A 667 19.33 44.42 24.00
CA THR A 667 20.27 45.52 23.70
C THR A 667 19.56 46.81 23.27
N GLY A 668 18.29 46.73 22.85
CA GLY A 668 17.55 47.83 22.24
C GLY A 668 18.04 48.22 20.85
N ILE A 669 18.90 47.41 20.22
CA ILE A 669 19.45 47.67 18.89
C ILE A 669 18.59 46.95 17.84
N PRO A 670 17.92 47.66 16.92
CA PRO A 670 17.08 47.02 15.91
C PRO A 670 17.92 46.26 14.88
N PHE A 671 17.53 45.01 14.59
CA PHE A 671 18.19 44.17 13.59
C PHE A 671 17.42 44.20 12.25
N GLU A 672 18.13 44.43 11.15
CA GLU A 672 17.61 44.27 9.80
C GLU A 672 17.83 42.83 9.33
N PHE A 673 16.76 42.05 9.19
CA PHE A 673 16.83 40.66 8.72
C PHE A 673 16.61 40.57 7.21
N SER A 674 17.40 39.72 6.54
CA SER A 674 17.16 39.32 5.15
C SER A 674 17.20 37.79 5.01
N GLY A 675 16.31 37.21 4.20
CA GLY A 675 16.15 35.76 4.05
C GLY A 675 15.25 35.10 5.11
N ASN A 676 15.21 33.76 5.11
CA ASN A 676 14.42 32.93 6.04
C ASN A 676 15.26 31.76 6.57
N GLY A 677 15.00 31.31 7.81
CA GLY A 677 15.71 30.20 8.43
C GLY A 677 16.63 30.63 9.58
N TYR A 678 17.86 30.10 9.60
CA TYR A 678 18.86 30.31 10.64
C TYR A 678 19.88 31.37 10.22
N VAL A 679 20.55 32.00 11.18
CA VAL A 679 21.57 33.02 10.92
C VAL A 679 22.76 32.40 10.18
N LYS A 680 22.95 32.82 8.93
CA LYS A 680 24.10 32.48 8.09
C LYS A 680 25.26 33.44 8.33
N SER A 681 24.97 34.73 8.49
CA SER A 681 25.98 35.76 8.74
C SER A 681 25.40 36.99 9.44
N GLN A 682 26.28 37.73 10.12
CA GLN A 682 25.98 38.99 10.80
C GLN A 682 26.96 40.09 10.35
N SER A 683 26.49 41.34 10.24
CA SER A 683 27.31 42.46 9.73
C SER A 683 28.39 42.95 10.69
N VAL A 684 28.28 42.63 11.98
CA VAL A 684 29.24 43.01 13.03
C VAL A 684 29.85 41.73 13.59
N SER A 685 31.18 41.65 13.62
CA SER A 685 31.89 40.48 14.14
C SER A 685 31.63 40.27 15.63
N ALA A 686 31.57 39.00 16.05
CA ALA A 686 31.42 38.64 17.45
C ALA A 686 32.51 39.28 18.33
N GLY A 687 32.13 39.73 19.53
CA GLY A 687 33.00 40.42 20.49
C GLY A 687 33.15 41.93 20.26
N SER A 688 32.70 42.48 19.13
CA SER A 688 32.77 43.92 18.87
C SER A 688 31.80 44.70 19.76
N VAL A 689 32.20 45.89 20.23
CA VAL A 689 31.33 46.79 21.00
C VAL A 689 30.20 47.30 20.10
N ILE A 690 28.97 47.25 20.62
CA ILE A 690 27.75 47.69 19.94
C ILE A 690 27.00 48.72 20.79
N ASN A 691 26.32 49.66 20.14
CA ASN A 691 25.55 50.73 20.76
C ASN A 691 24.28 51.04 19.95
N SER A 692 23.47 52.00 20.42
CA SER A 692 22.21 52.39 19.77
C SER A 692 22.32 52.90 18.33
N GLU A 693 23.52 53.29 17.88
CA GLU A 693 23.78 53.74 16.50
C GLU A 693 24.31 52.61 15.60
N THR A 694 24.61 51.44 16.18
CA THR A 694 25.15 50.29 15.46
C THR A 694 24.10 49.66 14.57
N LYS A 695 24.35 49.59 13.26
CA LYS A 695 23.46 48.94 12.29
C LYS A 695 23.76 47.45 12.18
N MET A 696 22.87 46.62 12.70
CA MET A 696 22.98 45.17 12.68
C MET A 696 22.16 44.59 11.52
N LYS A 697 22.83 44.00 10.53
CA LYS A 697 22.20 43.25 9.44
C LYS A 697 22.46 41.77 9.64
N ILE A 698 21.39 40.98 9.63
CA ILE A 698 21.41 39.53 9.85
C ILE A 698 20.90 38.84 8.58
N THR A 699 21.72 37.98 7.99
CA THR A 699 21.33 37.18 6.83
C THR A 699 20.91 35.80 7.30
N LEU A 700 19.70 35.38 6.93
CA LEU A 700 19.11 34.08 7.26
C LEU A 700 19.12 33.17 6.03
N ALA A 701 19.35 31.86 6.26
CA ALA A 701 19.24 30.85 5.23
C ALA A 701 18.70 29.52 5.80
N PRO A 702 18.15 28.62 4.95
CA PRO A 702 17.85 27.24 5.33
C PRO A 702 19.09 26.49 5.87
N PRO A 703 18.93 25.50 6.76
CA PRO A 703 20.05 24.75 7.37
C PRO A 703 21.06 24.20 6.36
N GLU A 704 20.59 23.77 5.20
CA GLU A 704 21.38 23.13 4.15
C GLU A 704 22.43 24.08 3.54
N GLU A 705 22.21 25.40 3.64
CA GLU A 705 23.06 26.45 3.08
C GLU A 705 24.06 27.06 4.07
N ILE A 706 24.10 26.56 5.31
CA ILE A 706 24.97 27.07 6.38
C ILE A 706 26.02 26.02 6.69
N SER A 707 27.27 26.29 6.29
CA SER A 707 28.41 25.38 6.43
C SER A 707 28.62 24.87 7.86
N ALA A 708 28.27 25.66 8.87
CA ALA A 708 28.41 25.29 10.27
C ALA A 708 27.46 24.14 10.70
N PHE A 709 26.28 23.96 10.07
CA PHE A 709 25.45 22.77 10.30
C PHE A 709 26.04 21.52 9.64
N ASN A 710 26.86 21.70 8.61
CA ASN A 710 27.53 20.62 7.88
C ASN A 710 28.91 20.27 8.46
N GLN A 711 29.49 21.10 9.35
CA GLN A 711 30.85 20.93 9.88
C GLN A 711 30.98 19.95 11.06
N ASN A 712 29.88 19.57 11.71
CA ASN A 712 29.92 18.54 12.76
C ASN A 712 30.09 17.10 12.22
N HIS A 713 30.14 16.91 10.89
CA HIS A 713 30.37 15.60 10.29
C HIS A 713 31.84 15.34 9.85
N ASP A 714 32.68 16.38 9.77
CA ASP A 714 34.00 16.27 9.11
C ASP A 714 35.22 16.48 10.01
N GLN A 715 35.11 17.18 11.16
CA GLN A 715 36.28 17.47 11.99
C GLN A 715 36.76 16.29 12.84
N ASP A 716 35.86 15.41 13.30
CA ASP A 716 36.22 14.22 14.08
C ASP A 716 36.91 13.14 13.20
N THR A 717 36.67 13.22 11.89
CA THR A 717 37.25 12.31 10.88
C THR A 717 38.64 12.76 10.42
N ALA A 718 38.88 14.08 10.36
CA ALA A 718 40.15 14.63 9.89
C ALA A 718 41.30 14.53 10.90
N GLU A 719 41.04 14.70 12.21
CA GLU A 719 42.08 14.53 13.24
C GLU A 719 42.44 13.06 13.49
N LYS A 720 41.50 12.12 13.32
CA LYS A 720 41.79 10.68 13.35
C LYS A 720 42.58 10.22 12.11
N ASN A 721 42.29 10.76 10.93
CA ASN A 721 42.98 10.37 9.71
C ASN A 721 44.41 10.91 9.60
N LYS A 722 44.73 12.03 10.26
CA LYS A 722 46.10 12.59 10.27
C LYS A 722 47.07 11.82 11.18
N LYS A 723 46.58 11.12 12.20
CA LYS A 723 47.39 10.21 13.05
C LYS A 723 47.56 8.80 12.46
N ALA A 724 46.75 8.43 11.47
CA ALA A 724 46.81 7.12 10.83
C ALA A 724 47.67 7.10 9.54
N THR A 725 48.01 8.26 8.98
CA THR A 725 48.72 8.35 7.69
C THR A 725 50.25 8.38 7.79
N ASP A 726 50.84 8.55 8.99
CA ASP A 726 52.31 8.54 9.17
C ASP A 726 52.90 7.14 9.47
N ILE A 727 52.09 6.07 9.42
CA ILE A 727 52.58 4.69 9.59
C ILE A 727 51.85 3.76 8.60
N GLN A 728 52.23 3.80 7.32
CA GLN A 728 52.26 2.68 6.35
C GLN A 728 52.31 3.18 4.88
N GLU A 729 53.32 3.97 4.55
CA GLU A 729 53.87 3.98 3.18
C GLU A 729 55.21 3.26 3.21
N ASN A 730 55.18 1.92 3.17
CA ASN A 730 56.27 1.05 2.69
C ASN A 730 55.87 -0.42 2.90
N ALA A 731 55.22 -1.03 1.90
CA ALA A 731 55.49 -2.39 1.42
C ALA A 731 54.38 -2.91 0.48
N GLY A 732 54.75 -3.11 -0.79
CA GLY A 732 54.41 -4.34 -1.51
C GLY A 732 53.00 -4.50 -2.11
N ILE A 733 52.68 -3.73 -3.15
CA ILE A 733 51.81 -4.21 -4.23
C ILE A 733 52.71 -4.97 -5.19
N GLY A 734 52.68 -6.31 -5.14
CA GLY A 734 53.48 -7.16 -6.01
C GLY A 734 53.68 -8.55 -5.41
N ASP A 735 52.60 -9.32 -5.34
CA ASP A 735 52.56 -10.79 -5.46
C ASP A 735 51.22 -11.28 -4.94
N LEU A 736 50.35 -11.73 -5.85
CA LEU A 736 49.27 -12.73 -5.69
C LEU A 736 48.27 -12.60 -6.87
N LEU A 737 48.82 -12.74 -8.08
CA LEU A 737 48.10 -13.32 -9.21
C LEU A 737 48.81 -14.64 -9.55
N ASN A 738 48.36 -15.71 -8.90
CA ASN A 738 48.42 -17.10 -9.36
C ASN A 738 47.46 -17.94 -8.52
#